data_AF-A0A4W5QKC7-F1
#
_entry.id   AF-A0A4W5QKC7-F1
#
_cell.length_a   1.000
_cell.length_b   1.000
_cell.length_c   1.000
_cell.angle_alpha   90.00
_cell.angle_beta   90.00
_cell.angle_gamma   90.00
#
_symmetry.space_group_name_H-M   'P 1'
#
loop_
_entity.id
_entity.type
_entity.pdbx_description
1 polymer ?
#
loop_
_entity_poly.entity_id
_entity_poly.type
_entity_poly.pdbx_seq_one_letter_code
_entity_poly.pdbx_strand_id
1 'polypeptide(L)'
;LNDMGRIDPMYQFSLDAYIDLFNLSIEKSQRSHKLDERIANLNDYHTYALSLVLLKTPNQRFVSFSPCLLPHPSLYPDLSLFSLHPSLFPSTLPAPGEWEDGCNELQRMLIVRSLRQDRVAFCVAAFIINNLGSRFVEPPVLDMKAVVEDSTTKTPLIFVLSPGVDPTGALLQLAEASGMSRKFHALSLGQGQAPIATRMIKEGVKSGHWVFLANCHLCLSWMPQLDKLVEQLQVEEPHPDFRLWLSSSPHPDFPIAILQAGIKMTTEPPWGVKSNMKRLYQLVTESQFTRCARPVFYRKLLFALCFFHSILLERKKFLQLGWNIIYGFNDSDFQSLMSLYLDEYEEIPWEALKYLIAGVNYGGHVTDDFDRRLLTTYINDYFCEAAVTAPFFNHLPATEHPEVFGQHPNADIASQIAETRTLFDTLLSLQPQVTSGATAGAGAGPSRENKVSGRGGGGYSQRLCHVHFRTAYTIAVAVCLCLFLCLSEVSCLLRPPQAYPSLKPLASWTRDLCQRVEQFVRWAETAHPPTLFWLSGFTFPTGFLTAVLQSSARQHNVRPHTHTELVKSLDTPTHSRDGVFIRGLYLEGAGWDKKNSCLVEAKPMQLVCPIPTIHFKPVENRMYLCPCYYFPVRSGDGGRPSFVVGVDLKSGAVPFDHWIKRGTALLMSLDN
;
A
#
# COMPACT_ATOMS: atom_id res chain seq x y z
N LEU A 1 -8.61 4.76 23.69
CA LEU A 1 -9.21 3.52 23.15
C LEU A 1 -10.41 3.81 22.25
N ASN A 2 -11.44 4.53 22.70
CA ASN A 2 -12.66 4.74 21.91
C ASN A 2 -12.44 5.38 20.53
N ASP A 3 -11.49 6.31 20.40
CA ASP A 3 -11.19 6.93 19.09
C ASP A 3 -10.46 6.00 18.12
N MET A 4 -9.92 4.86 18.58
CA MET A 4 -9.25 3.89 17.71
C MET A 4 -10.21 3.26 16.70
N GLY A 5 -11.50 3.20 17.00
CA GLY A 5 -12.53 2.75 16.05
C GLY A 5 -12.64 3.63 14.79
N ARG A 6 -12.05 4.85 14.79
CA ARG A 6 -11.93 5.71 13.60
C ARG A 6 -10.83 5.26 12.65
N ILE A 7 -9.85 4.49 13.13
CA ILE A 7 -8.73 3.97 12.33
C ILE A 7 -9.15 2.69 11.62
N ASP A 8 -9.68 1.73 12.38
CA ASP A 8 -10.20 0.47 11.83
C ASP A 8 -11.46 0.08 12.62
N PRO A 9 -12.56 -0.29 11.93
CA PRO A 9 -13.82 -0.66 12.60
C PRO A 9 -13.67 -1.86 13.54
N MET A 10 -12.59 -2.65 13.44
CA MET A 10 -12.29 -3.78 14.34
C MET A 10 -11.75 -3.32 15.71
N TYR A 11 -11.33 -2.05 15.86
CA TYR A 11 -10.89 -1.45 17.13
C TYR A 11 -12.06 -1.02 18.03
N GLN A 12 -12.90 -1.98 18.41
CA GLN A 12 -14.03 -1.74 19.31
C GLN A 12 -13.76 -2.37 20.67
N PHE A 13 -13.84 -1.58 21.73
CA PHE A 13 -13.67 -2.03 23.12
C PHE A 13 -14.90 -1.64 23.92
N SER A 14 -15.43 -2.57 24.72
CA SER A 14 -16.44 -2.23 25.72
C SER A 14 -15.78 -1.56 26.93
N LEU A 15 -16.57 -0.77 27.66
CA LEU A 15 -16.15 -0.27 28.96
C LEU A 15 -15.88 -1.42 29.93
N ASP A 16 -16.69 -2.47 29.89
CA ASP A 16 -16.55 -3.64 30.76
C ASP A 16 -15.20 -4.35 30.52
N ALA A 17 -14.81 -4.58 29.26
CA ALA A 17 -13.51 -5.17 28.93
C ALA A 17 -12.34 -4.28 29.40
N TYR A 18 -12.50 -2.95 29.37
CA TYR A 18 -11.50 -2.04 29.92
C TYR A 18 -11.43 -2.11 31.45
N ILE A 19 -12.57 -2.19 32.14
CA ILE A 19 -12.64 -2.35 33.60
C ILE A 19 -11.98 -3.67 34.02
N ASP A 20 -12.24 -4.77 33.31
CA ASP A 20 -11.61 -6.06 33.56
C ASP A 20 -10.08 -5.98 33.39
N LEU A 21 -9.61 -5.33 32.31
CA LEU A 21 -8.19 -5.11 32.08
C LEU A 21 -7.56 -4.22 33.17
N PHE A 22 -8.28 -3.20 33.64
CA PHE A 22 -7.85 -2.33 34.73
C PHE A 22 -7.71 -3.09 36.05
N ASN A 23 -8.69 -3.91 36.41
CA ASN A 23 -8.64 -4.77 37.59
C ASN A 23 -7.50 -5.79 37.49
N LEU A 24 -7.33 -6.43 36.33
CA LEU A 24 -6.21 -7.34 36.05
C LEU A 24 -4.86 -6.64 36.21
N SER A 25 -4.77 -5.36 35.83
CA SER A 25 -3.56 -4.55 35.98
C SER A 25 -3.24 -4.30 37.46
N ILE A 26 -4.26 -4.10 38.30
CA ILE A 26 -4.09 -3.98 39.75
C ILE A 26 -3.56 -5.29 40.35
N GLU A 27 -4.11 -6.42 39.93
CA GLU A 27 -3.74 -7.73 40.46
C GLU A 27 -2.33 -8.18 40.04
N LYS A 28 -1.99 -8.03 38.74
CA LYS A 28 -0.74 -8.53 38.16
C LYS A 28 0.46 -7.58 38.31
N SER A 29 0.24 -6.29 38.56
CA SER A 29 1.33 -5.33 38.76
C SER A 29 2.13 -5.62 40.03
N GLN A 30 3.43 -5.29 40.03
CA GLN A 30 4.31 -5.47 41.17
C GLN A 30 3.84 -4.69 42.40
N ARG A 31 3.61 -5.41 43.52
CA ARG A 31 3.22 -4.80 44.79
C ARG A 31 4.41 -4.07 45.43
N SER A 32 4.17 -2.90 46.00
CA SER A 32 5.13 -2.17 46.85
C SER A 32 4.41 -1.65 48.09
N HIS A 33 5.14 -1.56 49.20
CA HIS A 33 4.70 -0.97 50.45
C HIS A 33 4.78 0.57 50.44
N LYS A 34 5.51 1.16 49.48
CA LYS A 34 5.58 2.60 49.26
C LYS A 34 4.51 3.01 48.26
N LEU A 35 3.68 3.98 48.61
CA LEU A 35 2.56 4.42 47.78
C LEU A 35 3.04 4.92 46.41
N ASP A 36 4.06 5.76 46.36
CA ASP A 36 4.57 6.33 45.11
C ASP A 36 5.10 5.27 44.15
N GLU A 37 5.84 4.29 44.68
CA GLU A 37 6.36 3.15 43.91
C GLU A 37 5.22 2.24 43.44
N ARG A 38 4.19 2.04 44.26
CA ARG A 38 3.03 1.26 43.87
C ARG A 38 2.25 1.93 42.74
N ILE A 39 2.08 3.25 42.79
CA ILE A 39 1.43 4.03 41.73
C ILE A 39 2.23 3.93 40.43
N ALA A 40 3.57 4.06 40.49
CA ALA A 40 4.43 3.90 39.32
C ALA A 40 4.29 2.49 38.70
N ASN A 41 4.38 1.44 39.52
CA ASN A 41 4.22 0.06 39.06
C ASN A 41 2.85 -0.23 38.43
N LEU A 42 1.78 0.39 38.98
CA LEU A 42 0.43 0.30 38.43
C LEU A 42 0.34 0.97 37.06
N ASN A 43 0.83 2.21 36.95
CA ASN A 43 0.82 2.97 35.70
C ASN A 43 1.65 2.29 34.61
N ASP A 44 2.83 1.77 34.95
CA ASP A 44 3.72 1.09 34.02
C ASP A 44 3.08 -0.20 33.50
N TYR A 45 2.54 -1.03 34.40
CA TYR A 45 1.91 -2.29 34.01
C TYR A 45 0.62 -2.03 33.22
N HIS A 46 -0.22 -1.08 33.65
CA HIS A 46 -1.48 -0.78 32.97
C HIS A 46 -1.24 -0.22 31.56
N THR A 47 -0.27 0.70 31.41
CA THR A 47 0.16 1.22 30.09
C THR A 47 0.65 0.09 29.19
N TYR A 48 1.44 -0.83 29.73
CA TYR A 48 1.91 -2.00 28.99
C TYR A 48 0.75 -2.94 28.59
N ALA A 49 -0.13 -3.28 29.52
CA ALA A 49 -1.28 -4.15 29.25
C ALA A 49 -2.21 -3.54 28.18
N LEU A 50 -2.45 -2.24 28.24
CA LEU A 50 -3.20 -1.48 27.22
C LEU A 50 -2.52 -1.55 25.85
N SER A 51 -1.20 -1.35 25.82
CA SER A 51 -0.43 -1.43 24.57
C SER A 51 -0.45 -2.83 23.97
N LEU A 52 -0.38 -3.89 24.78
CA LEU A 52 -0.48 -5.27 24.30
C LEU A 52 -1.84 -5.57 23.66
N VAL A 53 -2.92 -5.07 24.24
CA VAL A 53 -4.26 -5.22 23.67
C VAL A 53 -4.35 -4.51 22.30
N LEU A 54 -3.67 -3.38 22.15
CA LEU A 54 -3.62 -2.62 20.91
C LEU A 54 -2.63 -3.18 19.87
N LEU A 55 -1.57 -3.86 20.30
CA LEU A 55 -0.59 -4.54 19.45
C LEU A 55 -1.10 -5.89 18.92
N LYS A 56 -2.16 -6.46 19.52
CA LYS A 56 -2.86 -7.67 19.07
C LYS A 56 -3.86 -7.41 17.92
N THR A 57 -3.93 -6.20 17.40
CA THR A 57 -4.91 -5.73 16.40
C THR A 57 -4.21 -5.13 15.15
N PRO A 58 -4.86 -5.07 13.97
CA PRO A 58 -4.16 -4.81 12.71
C PRO A 58 -3.65 -3.37 12.65
N ASN A 59 -2.41 -3.19 12.17
CA ASN A 59 -1.66 -1.92 12.12
C ASN A 59 -0.80 -1.60 13.36
N GLN A 60 0.02 -2.57 13.78
CA GLN A 60 0.92 -2.53 14.95
C GLN A 60 1.82 -1.28 15.04
N ARG A 61 2.23 -0.67 13.92
CA ARG A 61 3.16 0.47 13.89
C ARG A 61 2.53 1.82 14.24
N PHE A 62 1.21 1.96 14.11
CA PHE A 62 0.53 3.26 14.19
C PHE A 62 0.03 3.57 15.61
N VAL A 63 -0.21 2.53 16.42
CA VAL A 63 -0.90 2.66 17.70
C VAL A 63 0.04 3.04 18.85
N SER A 64 1.34 2.71 18.75
CA SER A 64 2.32 2.99 19.81
C SER A 64 2.65 4.48 19.97
N PHE A 65 2.39 5.32 18.96
CA PHE A 65 2.77 6.74 18.99
C PHE A 65 1.74 7.66 19.65
N SER A 66 0.44 7.37 19.50
CA SER A 66 -0.65 8.23 20.00
C SER A 66 -0.65 8.42 21.53
N PRO A 67 -0.45 7.37 22.36
CA PRO A 67 -0.41 7.53 23.82
C PRO A 67 0.73 8.42 24.33
N CYS A 68 1.84 8.50 23.59
CA CYS A 68 3.03 9.27 23.98
C CYS A 68 2.84 10.80 23.84
N LEU A 69 1.86 11.25 23.05
CA LEU A 69 1.61 12.67 22.78
C LEU A 69 0.70 13.34 23.83
N LEU A 70 0.02 12.56 24.68
CA LEU A 70 -0.96 13.05 25.64
C LEU A 70 -0.40 13.93 26.78
N PRO A 71 0.90 13.94 27.16
CA PRO A 71 1.38 14.79 28.24
C PRO A 71 2.07 16.10 27.81
N HIS A 72 2.25 16.40 26.51
CA HIS A 72 3.04 17.57 26.08
C HIS A 72 2.20 18.73 25.51
N PRO A 73 2.17 19.91 26.17
CA PRO A 73 1.55 21.11 25.61
C PRO A 73 2.39 21.74 24.49
N SER A 74 1.70 22.07 23.40
CA SER A 74 1.98 23.07 22.34
C SER A 74 3.32 23.82 22.35
N LEU A 75 4.13 23.66 21.28
CA LEU A 75 5.11 24.65 20.81
C LEU A 75 5.34 24.52 19.30
N TYR A 76 5.06 25.58 18.54
CA TYR A 76 5.44 25.73 17.12
C TYR A 76 6.39 26.94 16.98
N PRO A 77 7.52 26.80 16.25
CA PRO A 77 8.14 27.92 15.59
C PRO A 77 8.07 27.82 14.06
N ASP A 78 8.01 28.97 13.41
CA ASP A 78 8.02 29.19 11.97
C ASP A 78 9.26 28.57 11.29
N LEU A 79 9.04 27.76 10.25
CA LEU A 79 10.07 27.01 9.50
C LEU A 79 10.45 27.68 8.16
N SER A 80 10.48 29.01 8.09
CA SER A 80 10.65 29.75 6.83
C SER A 80 12.10 29.98 6.37
N LEU A 81 13.11 29.26 6.89
CA LEU A 81 14.50 29.67 6.67
C LEU A 81 15.57 28.55 6.65
N PHE A 82 15.40 27.42 5.95
CA PHE A 82 16.48 26.42 5.93
C PHE A 82 16.74 25.76 4.57
N SER A 83 17.84 26.16 3.92
CA SER A 83 18.48 25.43 2.82
C SER A 83 19.65 24.60 3.37
N LEU A 84 19.44 23.32 3.67
CA LEU A 84 20.51 22.41 4.10
C LEU A 84 20.46 21.09 3.31
N HIS A 85 21.65 20.54 3.05
CA HIS A 85 21.87 19.41 2.14
C HIS A 85 21.39 18.07 2.77
N PRO A 86 20.67 17.18 2.06
CA PRO A 86 19.99 15.98 2.61
C PRO A 86 20.90 14.89 3.23
N SER A 87 22.22 15.01 3.08
CA SER A 87 23.21 14.01 3.46
C SER A 87 23.66 14.07 4.93
N LEU A 88 23.16 15.03 5.72
CA LEU A 88 23.69 15.34 7.06
C LEU A 88 22.94 14.71 8.26
N PHE A 89 21.87 13.93 8.03
CA PHE A 89 21.07 13.35 9.12
C PHE A 89 20.82 11.85 8.97
N PRO A 90 21.82 10.97 9.18
CA PRO A 90 21.57 9.62 9.65
C PRO A 90 20.92 9.65 11.04
N SER A 91 20.07 8.67 11.34
CA SER A 91 19.40 8.48 12.63
C SER A 91 20.34 8.34 13.85
N THR A 92 21.65 8.34 13.62
CA THR A 92 22.72 8.11 14.61
C THR A 92 23.77 9.23 14.67
N LEU A 93 23.67 10.29 13.84
CA LEU A 93 24.58 11.45 13.99
C LEU A 93 23.94 12.53 14.87
N PRO A 94 24.73 13.20 15.73
CA PRO A 94 24.26 14.34 16.50
C PRO A 94 23.76 15.45 15.58
N ALA A 95 22.75 16.20 16.06
CA ALA A 95 22.24 17.35 15.34
C ALA A 95 23.39 18.36 15.10
N PRO A 96 23.45 19.03 13.94
CA PRO A 96 24.58 19.91 13.64
C PRO A 96 24.62 21.11 14.60
N GLY A 97 25.73 21.26 15.33
CA GLY A 97 26.07 22.47 16.10
C GLY A 97 25.15 22.72 17.30
N GLU A 98 24.73 23.98 17.50
CA GLU A 98 23.92 24.45 18.65
C GLU A 98 22.55 23.75 18.82
N TRP A 99 22.18 22.90 17.86
CA TRP A 99 20.90 22.19 17.81
C TRP A 99 20.90 20.94 18.69
N GLU A 100 22.08 20.47 19.11
CA GLU A 100 22.23 19.36 20.04
C GLU A 100 21.74 19.74 21.44
N ASP A 101 22.02 20.97 21.89
CA ASP A 101 21.63 21.49 23.20
C ASP A 101 20.30 22.28 23.19
N GLY A 102 19.87 22.77 22.03
CA GLY A 102 18.68 23.63 21.89
C GLY A 102 17.36 22.93 21.55
N CYS A 103 17.37 21.65 21.17
CA CYS A 103 16.18 20.92 20.71
C CYS A 103 15.89 19.65 21.52
N ASN A 104 14.67 19.53 22.04
CA ASN A 104 14.18 18.27 22.61
C ASN A 104 13.93 17.22 21.49
N GLU A 105 13.67 15.97 21.90
CA GLU A 105 13.52 14.84 20.96
C GLU A 105 12.35 15.04 19.97
N LEU A 106 11.25 15.65 20.43
CA LEU A 106 10.09 15.97 19.61
C LEU A 106 10.41 17.04 18.54
N GLN A 107 11.10 18.12 18.93
CA GLN A 107 11.54 19.18 18.01
C GLN A 107 12.52 18.64 16.97
N ARG A 108 13.44 17.76 17.36
CA ARG A 108 14.33 17.05 16.42
C ARG A 108 13.54 16.24 15.40
N MET A 109 12.50 15.54 15.83
CA MET A 109 11.64 14.77 14.92
C MET A 109 10.87 15.68 13.94
N LEU A 110 10.46 16.89 14.32
CA LEU A 110 9.84 17.87 13.41
C LEU A 110 10.81 18.35 12.31
N ILE A 111 12.09 18.52 12.65
CA ILE A 111 13.14 18.86 11.68
C ILE A 111 13.36 17.70 10.71
N VAL A 112 13.46 16.46 11.23
CA VAL A 112 13.56 15.25 10.40
C VAL A 112 12.34 15.11 9.49
N ARG A 113 11.13 15.36 9.97
CA ARG A 113 9.91 15.37 9.15
C ARG A 113 10.00 16.35 7.98
N SER A 114 10.65 17.49 8.17
CA SER A 114 10.77 18.53 7.15
C SER A 114 11.84 18.21 6.09
N LEU A 115 12.92 17.51 6.46
CA LEU A 115 14.09 17.28 5.59
C LEU A 115 14.24 15.83 5.09
N ARG A 116 13.84 14.85 5.91
CA ARG A 116 14.04 13.40 5.72
C ARG A 116 12.80 12.64 6.20
N GLN A 117 11.70 12.81 5.46
CA GLN A 117 10.43 12.12 5.73
C GLN A 117 10.60 10.59 5.84
N ASP A 118 11.54 10.00 5.09
CA ASP A 118 11.88 8.56 5.15
C ASP A 118 12.40 8.10 6.53
N ARG A 119 12.88 9.02 7.37
CA ARG A 119 13.47 8.70 8.68
C ARG A 119 12.52 8.88 9.85
N VAL A 120 11.34 9.46 9.64
CA VAL A 120 10.41 9.80 10.71
C VAL A 120 9.96 8.56 11.49
N ALA A 121 9.62 7.45 10.82
CA ALA A 121 9.19 6.22 11.48
C ALA A 121 10.26 5.67 12.45
N PHE A 122 11.54 5.77 12.10
CA PHE A 122 12.64 5.37 12.97
C PHE A 122 12.81 6.31 14.16
N CYS A 123 12.66 7.62 13.95
CA CYS A 123 12.67 8.60 15.04
C CYS A 123 11.51 8.40 16.00
N VAL A 124 10.31 8.10 15.47
CA VAL A 124 9.12 7.73 16.27
C VAL A 124 9.40 6.50 17.11
N ALA A 125 9.96 5.44 16.52
CA ALA A 125 10.32 4.23 17.25
C ALA A 125 11.34 4.52 18.36
N ALA A 126 12.41 5.25 18.04
CA ALA A 126 13.44 5.63 19.02
C ALA A 126 12.84 6.46 20.17
N PHE A 127 11.97 7.42 19.86
CA PHE A 127 11.25 8.23 20.84
C PHE A 127 10.41 7.35 21.79
N ILE A 128 9.67 6.37 21.25
CA ILE A 128 8.89 5.42 22.06
C ILE A 128 9.82 4.55 22.93
N ILE A 129 10.94 4.06 22.39
CA ILE A 129 11.89 3.25 23.14
C ILE A 129 12.49 4.04 24.30
N ASN A 130 12.88 5.30 24.08
CA ASN A 130 13.49 6.15 25.08
C ASN A 130 12.51 6.56 26.21
N ASN A 131 11.22 6.71 25.88
CA ASN A 131 10.22 7.19 26.83
C ASN A 131 9.40 6.06 27.50
N LEU A 132 9.14 4.96 26.79
CA LEU A 132 8.31 3.84 27.27
C LEU A 132 9.05 2.48 27.34
N GLY A 133 10.15 2.32 26.59
CA GLY A 133 10.94 1.10 26.52
C GLY A 133 10.72 0.27 25.24
N SER A 134 11.66 -0.65 24.94
CA SER A 134 11.68 -1.41 23.68
C SER A 134 10.46 -2.31 23.45
N ARG A 135 9.87 -2.83 24.53
CA ARG A 135 8.67 -3.69 24.51
C ARG A 135 7.42 -3.07 23.88
N PHE A 136 7.39 -1.75 23.66
CA PHE A 136 6.26 -1.02 23.05
C PHE A 136 6.36 -0.87 21.53
N VAL A 137 7.52 -1.21 20.95
CA VAL A 137 7.78 -1.17 19.50
C VAL A 137 7.89 -2.60 18.93
N GLU A 138 8.25 -3.57 19.77
CA GLU A 138 8.35 -4.98 19.37
C GLU A 138 6.95 -5.64 19.30
N PRO A 139 6.62 -6.30 18.18
CA PRO A 139 5.34 -6.99 18.06
C PRO A 139 5.31 -8.23 18.98
N PRO A 140 4.23 -8.43 19.76
CA PRO A 140 4.12 -9.60 20.62
C PRO A 140 3.96 -10.87 19.78
N VAL A 141 4.61 -11.95 20.19
CA VAL A 141 4.39 -13.27 19.57
C VAL A 141 2.96 -13.73 19.91
N LEU A 142 2.18 -14.10 18.90
CA LEU A 142 0.83 -14.62 19.11
C LEU A 142 0.91 -16.03 19.74
N ASP A 143 0.51 -16.12 21.00
CA ASP A 143 0.32 -17.39 21.70
C ASP A 143 -1.18 -17.68 21.81
N MET A 144 -1.69 -18.54 20.92
CA MET A 144 -3.10 -18.92 20.92
C MET A 144 -3.50 -19.72 22.16
N LYS A 145 -2.55 -20.44 22.80
CA LYS A 145 -2.84 -21.20 24.02
C LYS A 145 -3.10 -20.25 25.18
N ALA A 146 -2.25 -19.24 25.35
CA ALA A 146 -2.46 -18.18 26.33
C ALA A 146 -3.79 -17.44 26.11
N VAL A 147 -4.19 -17.20 24.85
CA VAL A 147 -5.49 -16.59 24.52
C VAL A 147 -6.67 -17.48 24.95
N VAL A 148 -6.57 -18.81 24.80
CA VAL A 148 -7.61 -19.73 25.28
C VAL A 148 -7.68 -19.74 26.81
N GLU A 149 -6.54 -19.72 27.48
CA GLU A 149 -6.45 -19.68 28.94
C GLU A 149 -7.02 -18.38 29.54
N ASP A 150 -6.79 -17.24 28.87
CA ASP A 150 -7.37 -15.94 29.23
C ASP A 150 -8.86 -15.80 28.86
N SER A 151 -9.41 -16.75 28.08
CA SER A 151 -10.79 -16.70 27.57
C SER A 151 -11.78 -17.49 28.42
N THR A 152 -13.04 -17.05 28.41
CA THR A 152 -14.17 -17.76 29.00
C THR A 152 -15.01 -18.45 27.92
N THR A 153 -16.00 -19.25 28.34
CA THR A 153 -16.99 -19.84 27.43
C THR A 153 -17.91 -18.81 26.77
N LYS A 154 -17.94 -17.58 27.29
CA LYS A 154 -18.81 -16.47 26.86
C LYS A 154 -18.10 -15.46 25.97
N THR A 155 -16.77 -15.48 25.92
CA THR A 155 -15.94 -14.55 25.14
C THR A 155 -15.61 -15.14 23.76
N PRO A 156 -16.12 -14.58 22.65
CA PRO A 156 -15.70 -14.99 21.32
C PRO A 156 -14.23 -14.70 21.07
N LEU A 157 -13.55 -15.58 20.36
CA LEU A 157 -12.16 -15.46 19.96
C LEU A 157 -12.09 -15.11 18.47
N ILE A 158 -11.58 -13.93 18.12
CA ILE A 158 -11.72 -13.37 16.78
C ILE A 158 -10.34 -13.19 16.12
N PHE A 159 -10.10 -13.91 15.03
CA PHE A 159 -8.99 -13.66 14.13
C PHE A 159 -9.34 -12.53 13.16
N VAL A 160 -8.62 -11.43 13.26
CA VAL A 160 -8.62 -10.38 12.25
C VAL A 160 -7.61 -10.78 11.18
N LEU A 161 -8.13 -11.13 10.01
CA LEU A 161 -7.35 -11.72 8.94
C LEU A 161 -6.64 -10.63 8.14
N SER A 162 -5.33 -10.81 7.93
CA SER A 162 -4.63 -10.13 6.86
C SER A 162 -4.84 -10.87 5.54
N PRO A 163 -4.80 -10.17 4.39
CA PRO A 163 -4.91 -10.83 3.09
C PRO A 163 -3.89 -11.96 2.93
N GLY A 164 -4.38 -13.15 2.57
CA GLY A 164 -3.55 -14.33 2.29
C GLY A 164 -3.17 -15.20 3.49
N VAL A 165 -3.73 -14.96 4.68
CA VAL A 165 -3.50 -15.78 5.88
C VAL A 165 -4.75 -16.57 6.27
N ASP A 166 -4.59 -17.87 6.53
CA ASP A 166 -5.64 -18.75 7.03
C ASP A 166 -5.23 -19.37 8.40
N PRO A 167 -5.94 -19.07 9.50
CA PRO A 167 -5.64 -19.60 10.82
C PRO A 167 -6.12 -21.06 11.03
N THR A 168 -6.87 -21.64 10.09
CA THR A 168 -7.50 -22.96 10.26
C THR A 168 -6.49 -24.04 10.65
N GLY A 169 -5.35 -24.12 9.94
CA GLY A 169 -4.32 -25.12 10.21
C GLY A 169 -3.71 -24.98 11.62
N ALA A 170 -3.46 -23.75 12.05
CA ALA A 170 -2.91 -23.46 13.37
C ALA A 170 -3.92 -23.79 14.49
N LEU A 171 -5.21 -23.52 14.28
CA LEU A 171 -6.28 -23.90 15.20
C LEU A 171 -6.48 -25.41 15.31
N LEU A 172 -6.36 -26.15 14.19
CA LEU A 172 -6.42 -27.61 14.22
C LEU A 172 -5.30 -28.20 15.08
N GLN A 173 -4.07 -27.69 14.92
CA GLN A 173 -2.93 -28.09 15.76
C GLN A 173 -3.15 -27.76 17.25
N LEU A 174 -3.71 -26.57 17.54
CA LEU A 174 -4.05 -26.19 18.91
C LEU A 174 -5.12 -27.10 19.51
N ALA A 175 -6.16 -27.43 18.74
CA ALA A 175 -7.22 -28.35 19.16
C ALA A 175 -6.66 -29.75 19.42
N GLU A 176 -5.73 -30.24 18.61
CA GLU A 176 -5.02 -31.50 18.85
C GLU A 176 -4.20 -31.45 20.15
N ALA A 177 -3.37 -30.41 20.33
CA ALA A 177 -2.56 -30.23 21.53
C ALA A 177 -3.40 -30.07 22.81
N SER A 178 -4.63 -29.57 22.68
CA SER A 178 -5.57 -29.38 23.79
C SER A 178 -6.52 -30.57 24.00
N GLY A 179 -6.36 -31.67 23.26
CA GLY A 179 -7.24 -32.84 23.35
C GLY A 179 -8.66 -32.64 22.80
N MET A 180 -8.90 -31.53 22.10
CA MET A 180 -10.20 -31.11 21.54
C MET A 180 -10.39 -31.48 20.06
N SER A 181 -9.43 -32.16 19.43
CA SER A 181 -9.47 -32.54 18.00
C SER A 181 -10.80 -33.18 17.56
N ARG A 182 -11.35 -34.12 18.35
CA ARG A 182 -12.63 -34.80 18.02
C ARG A 182 -13.87 -33.92 18.23
N LYS A 183 -13.75 -32.85 19.02
CA LYS A 183 -14.82 -31.89 19.36
C LYS A 183 -14.62 -30.55 18.67
N PHE A 184 -13.71 -30.47 17.70
CA PHE A 184 -13.44 -29.27 16.91
C PHE A 184 -14.24 -29.33 15.61
N HIS A 185 -15.06 -28.30 15.38
CA HIS A 185 -15.88 -28.16 14.18
C HIS A 185 -15.56 -26.83 13.51
N ALA A 186 -15.01 -26.91 12.30
CA ALA A 186 -14.74 -25.75 11.46
C ALA A 186 -15.77 -25.65 10.32
N LEU A 187 -16.23 -24.44 10.05
CA LEU A 187 -17.15 -24.13 8.95
C LEU A 187 -16.74 -22.83 8.27
N SER A 188 -16.46 -22.87 6.97
CA SER A 188 -16.28 -21.64 6.19
C SER A 188 -17.63 -21.05 5.82
N LEU A 189 -17.87 -19.80 6.21
CA LEU A 189 -19.11 -19.10 5.92
C LEU A 189 -19.14 -18.63 4.46
N GLY A 190 -20.31 -18.78 3.86
CA GLY A 190 -20.62 -18.43 2.49
C GLY A 190 -22.13 -18.55 2.26
N GLN A 191 -22.56 -18.45 1.00
CA GLN A 191 -23.98 -18.54 0.67
C GLN A 191 -24.58 -19.88 1.15
N GLY A 192 -25.66 -19.81 1.93
CA GLY A 192 -26.40 -20.98 2.42
C GLY A 192 -25.85 -21.66 3.68
N GLN A 193 -24.72 -21.20 4.26
CA GLN A 193 -24.09 -21.85 5.43
C GLN A 193 -24.64 -21.36 6.78
N ALA A 194 -25.37 -20.25 6.81
CA ALA A 194 -25.91 -19.63 8.03
C ALA A 194 -26.74 -20.58 8.95
N PRO A 195 -27.63 -21.45 8.43
CA PRO A 195 -28.37 -22.38 9.27
C PRO A 195 -27.46 -23.44 9.93
N ILE A 196 -26.44 -23.89 9.21
CA ILE A 196 -25.48 -24.89 9.70
C ILE A 196 -24.63 -24.27 10.81
N ALA A 197 -24.15 -23.04 10.62
CA ALA A 197 -23.41 -22.30 11.64
C ALA A 197 -24.24 -22.13 12.92
N THR A 198 -25.51 -21.75 12.79
CA THR A 198 -26.44 -21.59 13.92
C THR A 198 -26.61 -22.90 14.70
N ARG A 199 -26.78 -24.03 13.99
CA ARG A 199 -26.91 -25.34 14.61
C ARG A 199 -25.62 -25.75 15.32
N MET A 200 -24.47 -25.54 14.68
CA MET A 200 -23.16 -25.89 15.21
C MET A 200 -22.87 -25.16 16.54
N ILE A 201 -23.18 -23.86 16.62
CA ILE A 201 -23.07 -23.08 17.87
C ILE A 201 -23.97 -23.70 18.95
N LYS A 202 -25.26 -23.90 18.67
CA LYS A 202 -26.22 -24.42 19.66
C LYS A 202 -25.86 -25.81 20.18
N GLU A 203 -25.36 -26.69 19.31
CA GLU A 203 -24.88 -28.02 19.71
C GLU A 203 -23.57 -27.92 20.50
N GLY A 204 -22.67 -27.00 20.10
CA GLY A 204 -21.41 -26.76 20.79
C GLY A 204 -21.58 -26.22 22.20
N VAL A 205 -22.50 -25.29 22.42
CA VAL A 205 -22.85 -24.75 23.74
C VAL A 205 -23.25 -25.87 24.71
N LYS A 206 -24.02 -26.86 24.23
CA LYS A 206 -24.50 -27.98 25.03
C LYS A 206 -23.44 -29.07 25.25
N SER A 207 -22.64 -29.35 24.22
CA SER A 207 -21.75 -30.53 24.19
C SER A 207 -20.29 -30.20 24.47
N GLY A 208 -19.96 -28.92 24.63
CA GLY A 208 -18.59 -28.45 24.87
C GLY A 208 -17.71 -28.53 23.63
N HIS A 209 -18.22 -28.19 22.45
CA HIS A 209 -17.43 -28.21 21.22
C HIS A 209 -16.66 -26.91 21.02
N TRP A 210 -15.55 -26.98 20.30
CA TRP A 210 -14.91 -25.81 19.73
C TRP A 210 -15.49 -25.56 18.35
N VAL A 211 -16.12 -24.41 18.18
CA VAL A 211 -16.77 -24.03 16.92
C VAL A 211 -15.95 -22.93 16.28
N PHE A 212 -15.44 -23.17 15.07
CA PHE A 212 -14.71 -22.19 14.28
C PHE A 212 -15.52 -21.80 13.04
N LEU A 213 -15.88 -20.51 12.95
CA LEU A 213 -16.53 -19.94 11.78
C LEU A 213 -15.52 -19.12 10.98
N ALA A 214 -15.15 -19.62 9.81
CA ALA A 214 -14.20 -18.95 8.93
C ALA A 214 -14.89 -17.92 8.02
N ASN A 215 -14.18 -16.84 7.70
CA ASN A 215 -14.59 -15.86 6.69
C ASN A 215 -15.95 -15.17 6.96
N CYS A 216 -16.21 -14.74 8.20
CA CYS A 216 -17.47 -14.12 8.61
C CYS A 216 -17.89 -12.91 7.74
N HIS A 217 -16.94 -12.10 7.27
CA HIS A 217 -17.17 -11.01 6.31
C HIS A 217 -17.87 -11.42 5.00
N LEU A 218 -17.87 -12.71 4.62
CA LEU A 218 -18.58 -13.20 3.45
C LEU A 218 -20.08 -13.43 3.70
N CYS A 219 -20.54 -13.36 4.95
CA CYS A 219 -21.94 -13.63 5.33
C CYS A 219 -22.50 -12.53 6.25
N LEU A 220 -22.33 -11.26 5.87
CA LEU A 220 -22.77 -10.10 6.66
C LEU A 220 -24.27 -10.09 6.97
N SER A 221 -25.10 -10.60 6.06
CA SER A 221 -26.55 -10.68 6.26
C SER A 221 -26.97 -11.56 7.45
N TRP A 222 -26.14 -12.51 7.86
CA TRP A 222 -26.39 -13.37 9.02
C TRP A 222 -25.79 -12.83 10.32
N MET A 223 -24.91 -11.83 10.24
CA MET A 223 -24.22 -11.28 11.42
C MET A 223 -25.17 -10.75 12.51
N PRO A 224 -26.33 -10.13 12.22
CA PRO A 224 -27.29 -9.75 13.27
C PRO A 224 -27.87 -10.94 14.05
N GLN A 225 -27.92 -12.12 13.43
CA GLN A 225 -28.34 -13.34 14.11
C GLN A 225 -27.21 -13.92 14.96
N LEU A 226 -25.96 -13.88 14.47
CA LEU A 226 -24.79 -14.25 15.27
C LEU A 226 -24.66 -13.36 16.51
N ASP A 227 -24.90 -12.06 16.38
CA ASP A 227 -24.88 -11.10 17.49
C ASP A 227 -25.85 -11.51 18.61
N LYS A 228 -27.10 -11.83 18.25
CA LYS A 228 -28.09 -12.38 19.18
C LYS A 228 -27.66 -13.69 19.84
N LEU A 229 -26.95 -14.56 19.13
CA LEU A 229 -26.41 -15.80 19.72
C LEU A 229 -25.31 -15.48 20.74
N VAL A 230 -24.44 -14.52 20.45
CA VAL A 230 -23.38 -14.08 21.38
C VAL A 230 -23.96 -13.38 22.61
N GLU A 231 -25.03 -12.59 22.44
CA GLU A 231 -25.79 -12.03 23.57
C GLU A 231 -26.42 -13.14 24.43
N GLN A 232 -26.98 -14.18 23.81
CA GLN A 232 -27.54 -15.33 24.53
C GLN A 232 -26.49 -16.07 25.35
N LEU A 233 -25.26 -16.24 24.83
CA LEU A 233 -24.13 -16.82 25.57
C LEU A 233 -23.84 -16.08 26.88
N GLN A 234 -24.11 -14.77 26.95
CA GLN A 234 -23.88 -14.00 28.18
C GLN A 234 -24.84 -14.40 29.30
N VAL A 235 -26.06 -14.77 28.95
CA VAL A 235 -27.15 -15.08 29.89
C VAL A 235 -27.18 -16.56 30.26
N GLU A 236 -26.89 -17.45 29.32
CA GLU A 236 -26.87 -18.89 29.58
C GLU A 236 -25.56 -19.34 30.26
N GLU A 237 -25.51 -20.61 30.67
CA GLU A 237 -24.30 -21.27 31.16
C GLU A 237 -23.84 -22.32 30.15
N PRO A 238 -22.94 -21.94 29.22
CA PRO A 238 -22.39 -22.89 28.25
C PRO A 238 -21.54 -23.95 28.94
N HIS A 239 -21.38 -25.11 28.29
CA HIS A 239 -20.47 -26.15 28.74
C HIS A 239 -19.05 -25.59 28.95
N PRO A 240 -18.32 -25.96 30.04
CA PRO A 240 -17.01 -25.39 30.39
C PRO A 240 -15.95 -25.42 29.27
N ASP A 241 -15.96 -26.51 28.48
CA ASP A 241 -15.04 -26.70 27.34
C ASP A 241 -15.42 -25.89 26.08
N PHE A 242 -16.62 -25.31 26.00
CA PHE A 242 -17.09 -24.61 24.80
C PHE A 242 -16.21 -23.39 24.49
N ARG A 243 -15.83 -23.24 23.22
CA ARG A 243 -15.15 -22.03 22.72
C ARG A 243 -15.69 -21.69 21.32
N LEU A 244 -15.99 -20.40 21.12
CA LEU A 244 -16.41 -19.84 19.83
C LEU A 244 -15.26 -19.07 19.20
N TRP A 245 -14.81 -19.55 18.05
CA TRP A 245 -13.77 -18.92 17.23
C TRP A 245 -14.37 -18.35 15.96
N LEU A 246 -13.98 -17.13 15.61
CA LEU A 246 -14.41 -16.41 14.41
C LEU A 246 -13.16 -15.98 13.64
N SER A 247 -13.24 -15.93 12.31
CA SER A 247 -12.26 -15.20 11.51
C SER A 247 -12.92 -14.27 10.51
N SER A 248 -12.38 -13.07 10.36
CA SER A 248 -12.91 -12.07 9.46
C SER A 248 -11.84 -11.10 9.00
N SER A 249 -11.87 -10.73 7.72
CA SER A 249 -11.25 -9.48 7.27
C SER A 249 -11.98 -8.29 7.93
N PRO A 250 -11.29 -7.16 8.19
CA PRO A 250 -11.93 -5.95 8.70
C PRO A 250 -13.11 -5.52 7.82
N HIS A 251 -14.26 -5.23 8.44
CA HIS A 251 -15.44 -4.77 7.73
C HIS A 251 -16.29 -3.83 8.62
N PRO A 252 -16.76 -2.68 8.10
CA PRO A 252 -17.53 -1.72 8.89
C PRO A 252 -18.87 -2.26 9.40
N ASP A 253 -19.54 -3.13 8.62
CA ASP A 253 -20.82 -3.75 9.00
C ASP A 253 -20.66 -4.98 9.92
N PHE A 254 -19.45 -5.30 10.37
CA PHE A 254 -19.27 -6.37 11.35
C PHE A 254 -19.84 -5.91 12.71
N PRO A 255 -20.63 -6.75 13.42
CA PRO A 255 -21.31 -6.31 14.64
C PRO A 255 -20.35 -5.81 15.71
N ILE A 256 -20.54 -4.55 16.11
CA ILE A 256 -19.74 -3.88 17.13
C ILE A 256 -19.84 -4.62 18.47
N ALA A 257 -21.00 -5.14 18.83
CA ALA A 257 -21.20 -5.85 20.09
C ALA A 257 -20.36 -7.14 20.19
N ILE A 258 -20.30 -7.94 19.11
CA ILE A 258 -19.40 -9.11 19.03
C ILE A 258 -17.94 -8.69 19.18
N LEU A 259 -17.54 -7.61 18.50
CA LEU A 259 -16.18 -7.09 18.63
C LEU A 259 -15.92 -6.69 20.08
N GLN A 260 -16.78 -5.87 20.68
CA GLN A 260 -16.64 -5.40 22.06
C GLN A 260 -16.55 -6.54 23.09
N ALA A 261 -17.30 -7.62 22.91
CA ALA A 261 -17.29 -8.79 23.80
C ALA A 261 -16.15 -9.79 23.54
N GLY A 262 -15.56 -9.75 22.34
CA GLY A 262 -14.54 -10.72 21.91
C GLY A 262 -13.10 -10.31 22.21
N ILE A 263 -12.22 -11.32 22.28
CA ILE A 263 -10.77 -11.14 22.23
C ILE A 263 -10.35 -11.17 20.77
N LYS A 264 -9.72 -10.10 20.28
CA LYS A 264 -9.25 -9.97 18.90
C LYS A 264 -7.76 -10.28 18.84
N MET A 265 -7.36 -10.97 17.79
CA MET A 265 -5.97 -11.23 17.48
C MET A 265 -5.74 -11.14 15.98
N THR A 266 -4.62 -10.58 15.57
CA THR A 266 -4.22 -10.55 14.16
C THR A 266 -3.37 -11.73 13.78
N THR A 267 -3.61 -12.22 12.56
CA THR A 267 -2.71 -13.17 11.91
C THR A 267 -2.09 -12.45 10.72
N GLU A 268 -0.89 -11.91 10.93
CA GLU A 268 -0.10 -11.27 9.89
C GLU A 268 0.99 -12.26 9.42
N PRO A 269 1.27 -12.33 8.11
CA PRO A 269 2.41 -13.11 7.64
C PRO A 269 3.69 -12.49 8.21
N PRO A 270 4.71 -13.32 8.52
CA PRO A 270 5.93 -12.82 9.12
C PRO A 270 6.66 -11.88 8.15
N TRP A 271 7.27 -10.83 8.70
CA TRP A 271 7.98 -9.85 7.90
C TRP A 271 9.38 -10.33 7.52
N GLY A 272 9.77 -10.04 6.28
CA GLY A 272 11.10 -10.33 5.75
C GLY A 272 11.17 -11.65 4.98
N VAL A 273 12.10 -11.72 4.04
CA VAL A 273 12.29 -12.89 3.16
C VAL A 273 12.70 -14.09 3.99
N LYS A 274 13.63 -13.93 4.93
CA LYS A 274 14.09 -15.03 5.79
C LYS A 274 12.96 -15.64 6.62
N SER A 275 12.10 -14.81 7.20
CA SER A 275 11.01 -15.26 8.06
C SER A 275 9.93 -15.99 7.25
N ASN A 276 9.60 -15.47 6.06
CA ASN A 276 8.70 -16.11 5.11
C ASN A 276 9.24 -17.46 4.62
N MET A 277 10.52 -17.52 4.25
CA MET A 277 11.21 -18.76 3.88
C MET A 277 11.11 -19.82 4.99
N LYS A 278 11.42 -19.44 6.23
CA LYS A 278 11.35 -20.35 7.39
C LYS A 278 9.93 -20.88 7.59
N ARG A 279 8.91 -20.01 7.48
CA ARG A 279 7.49 -20.39 7.56
C ARG A 279 7.12 -21.40 6.47
N LEU A 280 7.45 -21.11 5.20
CA LEU A 280 7.12 -21.98 4.08
C LEU A 280 7.77 -23.36 4.21
N TYR A 281 9.02 -23.42 4.66
CA TYR A 281 9.68 -24.70 4.92
C TYR A 281 9.03 -25.51 6.05
N GLN A 282 8.46 -24.84 7.06
CA GLN A 282 7.70 -25.51 8.13
C GLN A 282 6.35 -26.05 7.64
N LEU A 283 5.80 -25.52 6.54
CA LEU A 283 4.56 -26.02 5.93
C LEU A 283 4.80 -27.28 5.08
N VAL A 284 6.01 -27.51 4.59
CA VAL A 284 6.33 -28.69 3.76
C VAL A 284 6.53 -29.90 4.69
N THR A 285 5.67 -30.91 4.54
CA THR A 285 5.79 -32.15 5.33
C THR A 285 7.00 -32.97 4.89
N GLU A 286 7.50 -33.83 5.77
CA GLU A 286 8.60 -34.75 5.44
C GLU A 286 8.26 -35.62 4.22
N SER A 287 7.01 -36.10 4.12
CA SER A 287 6.51 -36.86 2.99
C SER A 287 6.52 -36.09 1.66
N GLN A 288 6.23 -34.79 1.68
CA GLN A 288 6.32 -33.94 0.49
C GLN A 288 7.79 -33.69 0.11
N PHE A 289 8.66 -33.51 1.11
CA PHE A 289 10.09 -33.23 0.90
C PHE A 289 10.85 -34.38 0.23
N THR A 290 10.39 -35.63 0.39
CA THR A 290 10.99 -36.84 -0.19
C THR A 290 10.19 -37.42 -1.36
N ARG A 291 9.15 -36.75 -1.84
CA ARG A 291 8.18 -37.30 -2.80
C ARG A 291 8.76 -37.64 -4.19
N CYS A 292 9.69 -36.82 -4.68
CA CYS A 292 10.17 -36.87 -6.05
C CYS A 292 11.29 -37.90 -6.25
N ALA A 293 11.27 -38.62 -7.38
CA ALA A 293 12.30 -39.59 -7.78
C ALA A 293 13.69 -38.95 -7.97
N ARG A 294 13.72 -37.63 -8.19
CA ARG A 294 14.91 -36.80 -8.38
C ARG A 294 15.06 -35.79 -7.24
N PRO A 295 15.37 -36.24 -6.00
CA PRO A 295 15.25 -35.41 -4.80
C PRO A 295 16.20 -34.22 -4.78
N VAL A 296 17.39 -34.32 -5.41
CA VAL A 296 18.36 -33.20 -5.44
C VAL A 296 17.81 -32.02 -6.24
N PHE A 297 17.29 -32.27 -7.44
CA PHE A 297 16.71 -31.23 -8.29
C PHE A 297 15.44 -30.66 -7.66
N TYR A 298 14.56 -31.53 -7.17
CA TYR A 298 13.32 -31.12 -6.50
C TYR A 298 13.58 -30.20 -5.30
N ARG A 299 14.53 -30.54 -4.41
CA ARG A 299 14.83 -29.73 -3.23
C ARG A 299 15.40 -28.35 -3.57
N LYS A 300 16.23 -28.26 -4.62
CA LYS A 300 16.76 -26.97 -5.11
C LYS A 300 15.67 -26.10 -5.73
N LEU A 301 14.79 -26.70 -6.54
CA LEU A 301 13.67 -25.98 -7.12
C LEU A 301 12.60 -25.62 -6.09
N LEU A 302 12.42 -26.44 -5.04
CA LEU A 302 11.54 -26.12 -3.91
C LEU A 302 12.07 -24.90 -3.16
N PHE A 303 13.39 -24.82 -2.93
CA PHE A 303 14.02 -23.61 -2.39
C PHE A 303 13.76 -22.39 -3.28
N ALA A 304 13.96 -22.53 -4.60
CA ALA A 304 13.71 -21.45 -5.55
C ALA A 304 12.24 -21.00 -5.54
N LEU A 305 11.29 -21.92 -5.40
CA LEU A 305 9.87 -21.62 -5.27
C LEU A 305 9.54 -20.90 -3.96
N CYS A 306 10.09 -21.36 -2.82
CA CYS A 306 9.93 -20.68 -1.54
C CYS A 306 10.49 -19.24 -1.61
N PHE A 307 11.64 -19.08 -2.27
CA PHE A 307 12.28 -17.77 -2.43
C PHE A 307 11.48 -16.87 -3.34
N PHE A 308 11.03 -17.38 -4.49
CA PHE A 308 10.13 -16.68 -5.40
C PHE A 308 8.86 -16.20 -4.68
N HIS A 309 8.15 -17.08 -3.98
CA HIS A 309 6.96 -16.72 -3.20
C HIS A 309 7.27 -15.62 -2.17
N SER A 310 8.35 -15.76 -1.41
CA SER A 310 8.78 -14.79 -0.40
C SER A 310 9.10 -13.42 -1.01
N ILE A 311 9.74 -13.39 -2.19
CA ILE A 311 10.01 -12.15 -2.93
C ILE A 311 8.71 -11.48 -3.38
N LEU A 312 7.74 -12.22 -3.92
CA LEU A 312 6.47 -11.65 -4.35
C LEU A 312 5.68 -11.04 -3.18
N LEU A 313 5.64 -11.75 -2.03
CA LEU A 313 4.98 -11.27 -0.81
C LEU A 313 5.61 -9.99 -0.28
N GLU A 314 6.94 -9.94 -0.15
CA GLU A 314 7.66 -8.81 0.44
C GLU A 314 7.79 -7.63 -0.53
N ARG A 315 7.72 -7.87 -1.85
CA ARG A 315 7.79 -6.82 -2.87
C ARG A 315 6.66 -5.80 -2.75
N LYS A 316 5.52 -6.15 -2.14
CA LYS A 316 4.43 -5.19 -1.85
C LYS A 316 4.89 -3.99 -1.01
N LYS A 317 5.99 -4.13 -0.25
CA LYS A 317 6.57 -3.03 0.54
C LYS A 317 6.96 -1.82 -0.32
N PHE A 318 7.25 -2.01 -1.60
CA PHE A 318 7.63 -0.93 -2.51
C PHE A 318 6.42 -0.24 -3.17
N LEU A 319 5.19 -0.57 -2.77
CA LEU A 319 3.96 0.03 -3.28
C LEU A 319 3.93 -0.02 -4.82
N GLN A 320 3.69 1.14 -5.47
CA GLN A 320 3.55 1.29 -6.92
C GLN A 320 4.84 0.97 -7.70
N LEU A 321 6.02 1.03 -7.07
CA LEU A 321 7.28 0.58 -7.67
C LEU A 321 7.42 -0.94 -7.64
N GLY A 322 6.79 -1.59 -6.65
CA GLY A 322 6.74 -3.03 -6.50
C GLY A 322 5.78 -3.67 -7.49
N TRP A 323 4.51 -3.26 -7.41
CA TRP A 323 3.41 -3.75 -8.22
C TRP A 323 2.50 -2.58 -8.63
N ASN A 324 1.94 -2.62 -9.84
CA ASN A 324 0.92 -1.65 -10.23
C ASN A 324 -0.38 -1.88 -9.43
N ILE A 325 -0.72 -3.15 -9.19
CA ILE A 325 -1.82 -3.57 -8.33
C ILE A 325 -1.27 -4.50 -7.23
N ILE A 326 -1.59 -4.23 -5.97
CA ILE A 326 -1.14 -5.09 -4.87
C ILE A 326 -1.96 -6.38 -4.87
N TYR A 327 -1.30 -7.51 -5.11
CA TYR A 327 -1.90 -8.84 -5.12
C TYR A 327 -1.72 -9.56 -3.78
N GLY A 328 -2.74 -10.30 -3.34
CA GLY A 328 -2.72 -11.11 -2.12
C GLY A 328 -2.38 -12.57 -2.41
N PHE A 329 -1.11 -12.87 -2.68
CA PHE A 329 -0.64 -14.26 -2.81
C PHE A 329 -0.75 -14.99 -1.47
N ASN A 330 -1.12 -16.26 -1.50
CA ASN A 330 -1.39 -17.07 -0.31
C ASN A 330 -0.77 -18.48 -0.41
N ASP A 331 -0.92 -19.26 0.66
CA ASP A 331 -0.29 -20.58 0.78
C ASP A 331 -0.80 -21.61 -0.24
N SER A 332 -2.02 -21.45 -0.78
CA SER A 332 -2.54 -22.33 -1.83
C SER A 332 -1.83 -22.12 -3.17
N ASP A 333 -1.36 -20.90 -3.45
CA ASP A 333 -0.60 -20.59 -4.67
C ASP A 333 0.81 -21.22 -4.64
N PHE A 334 1.36 -21.39 -3.43
CA PHE A 334 2.65 -22.04 -3.20
C PHE A 334 2.61 -23.57 -3.42
N GLN A 335 1.45 -24.21 -3.25
CA GLN A 335 1.32 -25.66 -3.45
C GLN A 335 1.59 -26.02 -4.90
N SER A 336 2.78 -26.58 -5.18
CA SER A 336 3.21 -26.89 -6.55
C SER A 336 3.10 -28.37 -6.89
N LEU A 337 2.56 -28.64 -8.07
CA LEU A 337 2.59 -29.95 -8.72
C LEU A 337 3.97 -30.26 -9.34
N MET A 338 5.02 -29.54 -8.95
CA MET A 338 6.36 -29.65 -9.54
C MET A 338 6.94 -31.06 -9.46
N SER A 339 6.65 -31.80 -8.39
CA SER A 339 7.08 -33.20 -8.26
C SER A 339 6.54 -34.08 -9.40
N LEU A 340 5.29 -33.89 -9.82
CA LEU A 340 4.69 -34.65 -10.92
C LEU A 340 5.44 -34.42 -12.25
N TYR A 341 5.74 -33.15 -12.57
CA TYR A 341 6.47 -32.81 -13.80
C TYR A 341 7.93 -33.27 -13.78
N LEU A 342 8.59 -33.27 -12.63
CA LEU A 342 9.97 -33.75 -12.53
C LEU A 342 10.07 -35.28 -12.62
N ASP A 343 9.01 -36.00 -12.26
CA ASP A 343 8.94 -37.45 -12.34
C ASP A 343 8.49 -37.94 -13.73
N GLU A 344 7.70 -37.15 -14.46
CA GLU A 344 7.19 -37.50 -15.79
C GLU A 344 8.24 -37.33 -16.91
N TYR A 345 9.14 -36.35 -16.80
CA TYR A 345 10.11 -36.00 -17.84
C TYR A 345 11.56 -36.36 -17.45
N GLU A 346 12.34 -36.87 -18.40
CA GLU A 346 13.77 -37.18 -18.20
C GLU A 346 14.62 -35.92 -17.98
N GLU A 347 14.33 -34.86 -18.74
CA GLU A 347 14.94 -33.54 -18.58
C GLU A 347 14.02 -32.58 -17.82
N ILE A 348 14.56 -31.52 -17.23
CA ILE A 348 13.76 -30.54 -16.49
C ILE A 348 12.95 -29.72 -17.50
N PRO A 349 11.60 -29.77 -17.49
CA PRO A 349 10.78 -29.07 -18.47
C PRO A 349 10.61 -27.60 -18.08
N TRP A 350 11.66 -26.78 -18.25
CA TRP A 350 11.74 -25.40 -17.77
C TRP A 350 10.53 -24.55 -18.16
N GLU A 351 10.17 -24.54 -19.44
CA GLU A 351 9.07 -23.70 -19.94
C GLU A 351 7.72 -24.14 -19.35
N ALA A 352 7.50 -25.46 -19.19
CA ALA A 352 6.29 -25.98 -18.56
C ALA A 352 6.22 -25.61 -17.08
N LEU A 353 7.33 -25.75 -16.34
CA LEU A 353 7.40 -25.38 -14.92
C LEU A 353 7.16 -23.87 -14.72
N LYS A 354 7.81 -23.03 -15.52
CA LYS A 354 7.63 -21.58 -15.47
C LYS A 354 6.19 -21.19 -15.78
N TYR A 355 5.59 -21.78 -16.82
CA TYR A 355 4.20 -21.52 -17.17
C TYR A 355 3.22 -22.00 -16.09
N LEU A 356 3.42 -23.19 -15.53
CA LEU A 356 2.60 -23.70 -14.43
C LEU A 356 2.65 -22.76 -13.22
N ILE A 357 3.85 -22.35 -12.82
CA ILE A 357 4.03 -21.52 -11.63
C ILE A 357 3.57 -20.08 -11.92
N ALA A 358 4.21 -19.36 -12.83
CA ALA A 358 3.93 -17.95 -13.07
C ALA A 358 2.69 -17.70 -13.93
N GLY A 359 2.39 -18.57 -14.89
CA GLY A 359 1.26 -18.39 -15.81
C GLY A 359 -0.07 -18.82 -15.19
N VAL A 360 -0.09 -19.97 -14.50
CA VAL A 360 -1.30 -20.58 -13.94
C VAL A 360 -1.46 -20.28 -12.46
N ASN A 361 -0.56 -20.76 -11.60
CA ASN A 361 -0.74 -20.66 -10.14
C ASN A 361 -0.77 -19.20 -9.66
N TYR A 362 0.29 -18.44 -9.96
CA TYR A 362 0.37 -17.03 -9.54
C TYR A 362 -0.32 -16.10 -10.55
N GLY A 363 -0.25 -16.44 -11.84
CA GLY A 363 -0.81 -15.65 -12.92
C GLY A 363 -2.34 -15.58 -12.94
N GLY A 364 -3.03 -16.45 -12.20
CA GLY A 364 -4.48 -16.37 -11.98
C GLY A 364 -4.92 -15.15 -11.16
N HIS A 365 -4.04 -14.61 -10.30
CA HIS A 365 -4.29 -13.40 -9.52
C HIS A 365 -3.93 -12.11 -10.25
N VAL A 366 -2.98 -12.19 -11.18
CA VAL A 366 -2.37 -11.01 -11.82
C VAL A 366 -3.18 -10.56 -13.01
N THR A 367 -3.82 -9.40 -12.88
CA THR A 367 -4.72 -8.82 -13.88
C THR A 367 -4.07 -7.79 -14.79
N ASP A 368 -2.97 -7.16 -14.36
CA ASP A 368 -2.26 -6.14 -15.15
C ASP A 368 -1.16 -6.77 -16.01
N ASP A 369 -1.05 -6.33 -17.27
CA ASP A 369 -0.11 -6.90 -18.23
C ASP A 369 1.36 -6.60 -17.87
N PHE A 370 1.64 -5.42 -17.31
CA PHE A 370 3.00 -5.07 -16.89
C PHE A 370 3.40 -5.81 -15.61
N ASP A 371 2.45 -6.05 -14.71
CA ASP A 371 2.67 -6.91 -13.54
C ASP A 371 2.86 -8.39 -13.95
N ARG A 372 2.14 -8.88 -14.97
CA ARG A 372 2.36 -10.23 -15.54
C ARG A 372 3.74 -10.35 -16.18
N ARG A 373 4.18 -9.30 -16.88
CA ARG A 373 5.55 -9.20 -17.42
C ARG A 373 6.60 -9.24 -16.31
N LEU A 374 6.38 -8.55 -15.19
CA LEU A 374 7.25 -8.59 -14.02
C LEU A 374 7.31 -9.99 -13.40
N LEU A 375 6.16 -10.65 -13.20
CA LEU A 375 6.07 -12.01 -12.68
C LEU A 375 6.86 -13.00 -13.56
N THR A 376 6.71 -12.87 -14.87
CA THR A 376 7.45 -13.66 -15.87
C THR A 376 8.95 -13.40 -15.81
N THR A 377 9.36 -12.15 -15.56
CA THR A 377 10.77 -11.78 -15.41
C THR A 377 11.39 -12.50 -14.20
N TYR A 378 10.68 -12.52 -13.06
CA TYR A 378 11.18 -13.21 -11.87
C TYR A 378 11.27 -14.73 -12.02
N ILE A 379 10.26 -15.37 -12.59
CA ILE A 379 10.30 -16.83 -12.74
C ILE A 379 11.42 -17.27 -13.68
N ASN A 380 11.72 -16.47 -14.72
CA ASN A 380 12.83 -16.74 -15.63
C ASN A 380 14.19 -16.66 -14.94
N ASP A 381 14.37 -15.74 -13.99
CA ASP A 381 15.60 -15.62 -13.22
C ASP A 381 15.77 -16.79 -12.22
N TYR A 382 14.69 -17.21 -11.56
CA TYR A 382 14.77 -18.22 -10.49
C TYR A 382 14.66 -19.67 -10.97
N PHE A 383 13.96 -19.93 -12.07
CA PHE A 383 13.82 -21.26 -12.67
C PHE A 383 14.71 -21.36 -13.91
N CYS A 384 16.01 -21.53 -13.65
CA CYS A 384 17.04 -21.66 -14.67
C CYS A 384 18.08 -22.73 -14.28
N GLU A 385 18.95 -23.09 -15.22
CA GLU A 385 20.03 -24.07 -15.01
C GLU A 385 20.98 -23.70 -13.86
N ALA A 386 21.20 -22.40 -13.62
CA ALA A 386 22.04 -21.94 -12.52
C ALA A 386 21.44 -22.32 -11.14
N ALA A 387 20.12 -22.35 -11.01
CA ALA A 387 19.44 -22.66 -9.75
C ALA A 387 19.65 -24.12 -9.31
N VAL A 388 19.76 -25.05 -10.26
CA VAL A 388 19.97 -26.47 -9.98
C VAL A 388 21.44 -26.87 -9.90
N THR A 389 22.34 -26.06 -10.45
CA THR A 389 23.80 -26.28 -10.39
C THR A 389 24.44 -25.65 -9.16
N ALA A 390 23.86 -24.58 -8.61
CA ALA A 390 24.35 -23.91 -7.41
C ALA A 390 24.43 -24.84 -6.16
N PRO A 391 25.42 -24.65 -5.27
CA PRO A 391 25.49 -25.38 -4.00
C PRO A 391 24.35 -24.97 -3.05
N PHE A 392 24.04 -25.82 -2.06
CA PHE A 392 23.05 -25.49 -1.03
C PHE A 392 23.54 -24.34 -0.13
N PHE A 393 22.64 -23.41 0.17
CA PHE A 393 22.90 -22.27 1.05
C PHE A 393 22.52 -22.61 2.50
N ASN A 394 23.35 -22.18 3.45
CA ASN A 394 23.13 -22.47 4.88
C ASN A 394 22.56 -21.28 5.67
N HIS A 395 22.70 -20.05 5.17
CA HIS A 395 22.30 -18.85 5.92
C HIS A 395 21.72 -17.76 5.00
N LEU A 396 20.64 -17.14 5.46
CA LEU A 396 20.08 -15.90 4.90
C LEU A 396 20.34 -14.74 5.87
N PRO A 397 20.66 -13.53 5.36
CA PRO A 397 20.84 -12.33 6.18
C PRO A 397 19.55 -11.99 6.94
N ALA A 398 19.68 -11.27 8.06
CA ALA A 398 18.54 -10.82 8.86
C ALA A 398 17.84 -9.60 8.24
N THR A 399 18.56 -8.80 7.46
CA THR A 399 18.07 -7.57 6.84
C THR A 399 18.30 -7.65 5.34
N GLU A 400 17.24 -7.48 4.55
CA GLU A 400 17.31 -7.53 3.09
C GLU A 400 17.36 -6.13 2.46
N HIS A 401 18.39 -5.87 1.65
CA HIS A 401 18.46 -4.67 0.84
C HIS A 401 17.50 -4.72 -0.36
N PRO A 402 17.04 -3.56 -0.88
CA PRO A 402 16.14 -3.49 -2.05
C PRO A 402 16.62 -4.24 -3.29
N GLU A 403 17.93 -4.35 -3.44
CA GLU A 403 18.59 -5.02 -4.56
C GLU A 403 18.24 -6.50 -4.65
N VAL A 404 17.92 -7.15 -3.52
CA VAL A 404 17.43 -8.55 -3.49
C VAL A 404 16.12 -8.69 -4.27
N PHE A 405 15.31 -7.63 -4.32
CA PHE A 405 14.07 -7.55 -5.09
C PHE A 405 14.31 -6.99 -6.50
N GLY A 406 15.56 -6.73 -6.90
CA GLY A 406 15.85 -5.98 -8.11
C GLY A 406 15.36 -4.52 -8.04
N GLN A 407 15.18 -3.96 -6.84
CA GLN A 407 14.82 -2.56 -6.62
C GLN A 407 16.01 -1.68 -6.28
N HIS A 408 15.91 -0.39 -6.63
CA HIS A 408 16.90 0.62 -6.27
C HIS A 408 16.71 1.06 -4.80
N PRO A 409 17.75 1.47 -4.05
CA PRO A 409 17.61 1.98 -2.68
C PRO A 409 16.59 3.13 -2.49
N ASN A 410 16.36 3.93 -3.54
CA ASN A 410 15.33 4.97 -3.54
C ASN A 410 13.91 4.41 -3.37
N ALA A 411 13.66 3.15 -3.74
CA ALA A 411 12.35 2.53 -3.55
C ALA A 411 12.01 2.35 -2.07
N ASP A 412 12.99 2.00 -1.22
CA ASP A 412 12.82 1.97 0.24
C ASP A 412 12.52 3.38 0.78
N ILE A 413 13.24 4.39 0.30
CA ILE A 413 13.02 5.80 0.70
C ILE A 413 11.59 6.22 0.34
N ALA A 414 11.14 5.95 -0.88
CA ALA A 414 9.78 6.27 -1.32
C ALA A 414 8.71 5.57 -0.49
N SER A 415 8.92 4.28 -0.19
CA SER A 415 8.04 3.49 0.69
C SER A 415 7.95 4.08 2.09
N GLN A 416 9.09 4.41 2.71
CA GLN A 416 9.14 5.01 4.06
C GLN A 416 8.48 6.40 4.12
N ILE A 417 8.59 7.19 3.05
CA ILE A 417 7.88 8.47 2.93
C ILE A 417 6.37 8.23 2.89
N ALA A 418 5.90 7.26 2.10
CA ALA A 418 4.49 6.92 2.02
C ALA A 418 3.95 6.40 3.37
N GLU A 419 4.67 5.50 4.04
CA GLU A 419 4.33 5.01 5.38
C GLU A 419 4.23 6.18 6.38
N THR A 420 5.18 7.13 6.32
CA THR A 420 5.17 8.33 7.16
C THR A 420 3.96 9.21 6.89
N ARG A 421 3.54 9.38 5.63
CA ARG A 421 2.31 10.12 5.29
C ARG A 421 1.08 9.43 5.87
N THR A 422 0.95 8.12 5.68
CA THR A 422 -0.14 7.33 6.27
C THR A 422 -0.17 7.46 7.80
N LEU A 423 1.00 7.49 8.44
CA LEU A 423 1.10 7.68 9.89
C LEU A 423 0.54 9.03 10.31
N PHE A 424 0.89 10.12 9.62
CA PHE A 424 0.35 11.44 9.95
C PHE A 424 -1.14 11.58 9.62
N ASP A 425 -1.61 11.02 8.50
CA ASP A 425 -3.03 11.04 8.16
C ASP A 425 -3.87 10.31 9.22
N THR A 426 -3.35 9.19 9.72
CA THR A 426 -3.96 8.43 10.82
C THR A 426 -3.96 9.22 12.13
N LEU A 427 -2.88 9.91 12.46
CA LEU A 427 -2.83 10.75 13.66
C LEU A 427 -3.78 11.95 13.58
N LEU A 428 -3.90 12.55 12.40
CA LEU A 428 -4.83 13.67 12.16
C LEU A 428 -6.29 13.21 12.27
N SER A 429 -6.63 12.00 11.82
CA SER A 429 -8.00 11.46 11.94
C SER A 429 -8.41 11.17 13.39
N LEU A 430 -7.44 10.90 14.26
CA LEU A 430 -7.64 10.72 15.70
C LEU A 430 -7.86 12.04 16.46
N GLN A 431 -7.43 13.18 15.93
CA GLN A 431 -7.60 14.44 16.64
C GLN A 431 -9.09 14.82 16.73
N PRO A 432 -9.54 15.40 17.86
CA PRO A 432 -10.87 15.97 17.92
C PRO A 432 -10.96 17.04 16.83
N GLN A 433 -11.93 16.92 15.91
CA GLN A 433 -12.29 18.03 15.06
C GLN A 433 -12.88 19.10 15.98
N VAL A 434 -12.02 19.99 16.47
CA VAL A 434 -12.46 21.26 17.03
C VAL A 434 -13.06 21.97 15.84
N THR A 435 -14.37 21.86 15.66
CA THR A 435 -15.11 22.84 14.89
C THR A 435 -14.77 24.17 15.56
N SER A 436 -13.86 24.91 14.94
CA SER A 436 -13.73 26.33 15.22
C SER A 436 -15.09 26.90 14.89
N GLY A 437 -15.94 27.01 15.92
CA GLY A 437 -17.26 27.57 15.81
C GLY A 437 -17.10 28.88 15.06
N ALA A 438 -17.86 29.01 13.97
CA ALA A 438 -17.95 30.23 13.21
C ALA A 438 -18.56 31.33 14.10
N THR A 439 -17.76 31.88 15.01
CA THR A 439 -17.94 33.24 15.48
C THR A 439 -17.30 34.11 14.42
N ALA A 440 -18.14 34.62 13.54
CA ALA A 440 -17.84 35.75 12.67
C ALA A 440 -17.49 36.97 13.55
N GLY A 441 -16.27 36.99 14.09
CA GLY A 441 -15.60 38.16 14.60
C GLY A 441 -14.83 38.78 13.44
N ALA A 442 -15.22 39.99 13.05
CA ALA A 442 -14.60 40.78 12.00
C ALA A 442 -13.06 40.85 12.19
N GLY A 443 -12.32 40.12 11.36
CA GLY A 443 -10.84 40.11 11.41
C GLY A 443 -10.16 39.10 10.49
N ALA A 444 -10.78 37.96 10.18
CA ALA A 444 -10.25 37.03 9.18
C ALA A 444 -10.87 37.31 7.81
N GLY A 445 -10.14 38.03 6.96
CA GLY A 445 -10.56 38.31 5.58
C GLY A 445 -10.65 37.03 4.73
N PRO A 446 -11.49 37.01 3.68
CA PRO A 446 -11.51 35.91 2.72
C PRO A 446 -10.13 35.74 2.06
N SER A 447 -9.73 34.49 1.82
CA SER A 447 -8.47 34.12 1.17
C SER A 447 -8.25 34.93 -0.10
N ARG A 448 -7.16 35.69 -0.11
CA ARG A 448 -6.83 36.76 -1.06
C ARG A 448 -6.34 36.27 -2.43
N GLU A 449 -6.86 35.16 -2.95
CA GLU A 449 -6.49 34.63 -4.27
C GLU A 449 -7.52 34.94 -5.37
N ASN A 450 -8.64 35.59 -5.05
CA ASN A 450 -9.63 36.03 -6.03
C ASN A 450 -9.32 37.44 -6.57
N LYS A 451 -8.42 37.53 -7.56
CA LYS A 451 -8.40 38.68 -8.48
C LYS A 451 -7.95 38.27 -9.89
N VAL A 452 -8.78 37.46 -10.56
CA VAL A 452 -8.71 37.35 -12.02
C VAL A 452 -9.23 38.68 -12.59
N SER A 453 -8.31 39.50 -13.09
CA SER A 453 -8.63 40.80 -13.68
C SER A 453 -9.26 40.60 -15.04
N GLY A 454 -10.59 40.58 -15.11
CA GLY A 454 -11.32 40.66 -16.37
C GLY A 454 -11.10 42.02 -17.03
N ARG A 455 -10.25 42.08 -18.06
CA ARG A 455 -10.26 43.18 -19.04
C ARG A 455 -11.03 42.70 -20.26
N GLY A 456 -12.30 43.10 -20.34
CA GLY A 456 -13.10 43.03 -21.56
C GLY A 456 -12.93 44.33 -22.36
N GLY A 457 -12.71 44.20 -23.66
CA GLY A 457 -12.77 45.31 -24.60
C GLY A 457 -12.37 44.89 -26.02
N GLY A 458 -13.32 44.91 -26.95
CA GLY A 458 -13.08 44.89 -28.40
C GLY A 458 -13.69 43.70 -29.14
N GLY A 459 -14.78 43.94 -29.86
CA GLY A 459 -15.52 42.91 -30.60
C GLY A 459 -14.89 42.48 -31.93
N TYR A 460 -15.16 41.24 -32.32
CA TYR A 460 -15.03 40.76 -33.70
C TYR A 460 -16.12 39.73 -34.04
N SER A 461 -16.82 40.05 -35.12
CA SER A 461 -17.64 39.26 -36.05
C SER A 461 -18.15 37.86 -35.65
N GLN A 462 -19.47 37.76 -35.50
CA GLN A 462 -20.26 36.53 -35.53
C GLN A 462 -20.17 35.86 -36.92
N ARG A 463 -19.41 34.76 -37.05
CA ARG A 463 -19.80 33.59 -37.90
C ARG A 463 -18.87 32.36 -37.87
N LEU A 464 -17.92 32.23 -36.94
CA LEU A 464 -17.11 31.01 -36.79
C LEU A 464 -17.12 30.38 -35.36
N CYS A 465 -18.14 30.69 -34.54
CA CYS A 465 -18.13 30.33 -33.11
C CYS A 465 -18.90 29.06 -32.71
N HIS A 466 -19.63 28.36 -33.58
CA HIS A 466 -20.59 27.36 -33.08
C HIS A 466 -19.99 26.01 -32.62
N VAL A 467 -18.77 25.66 -33.03
CA VAL A 467 -18.12 24.38 -32.64
C VAL A 467 -17.08 24.56 -31.54
N HIS A 468 -16.37 25.70 -31.49
CA HIS A 468 -15.35 25.98 -30.48
C HIS A 468 -15.92 26.46 -29.12
N PHE A 469 -17.08 27.10 -29.11
CA PHE A 469 -17.68 27.64 -27.87
C PHE A 469 -18.29 26.55 -26.99
N ARG A 470 -18.74 25.41 -27.55
CA ARG A 470 -19.27 24.30 -26.74
C ARG A 470 -18.20 23.71 -25.83
N THR A 471 -16.98 23.48 -26.33
CA THR A 471 -15.90 22.89 -25.53
C THR A 471 -15.41 23.85 -24.43
N ALA A 472 -15.23 25.13 -24.75
CA ALA A 472 -14.79 26.14 -23.77
C ALA A 472 -15.87 26.46 -22.71
N TYR A 473 -17.15 26.50 -23.10
CA TYR A 473 -18.27 26.74 -22.19
C TYR A 473 -18.53 25.54 -21.27
N THR A 474 -18.43 24.30 -21.78
CA THR A 474 -18.52 23.09 -20.95
C THR A 474 -17.35 23.00 -19.97
N ILE A 475 -16.14 23.38 -20.36
CA ILE A 475 -14.98 23.46 -19.45
C ILE A 475 -15.19 24.54 -18.39
N ALA A 476 -15.64 25.74 -18.76
CA ALA A 476 -15.87 26.84 -17.81
C ALA A 476 -16.98 26.51 -16.79
N VAL A 477 -18.08 25.89 -17.24
CA VAL A 477 -19.18 25.45 -16.35
C VAL A 477 -18.73 24.29 -15.45
N ALA A 478 -17.96 23.32 -15.96
CA ALA A 478 -17.40 22.24 -15.15
C ALA A 478 -16.37 22.74 -14.13
N VAL A 479 -15.59 23.79 -14.47
CA VAL A 479 -14.64 24.44 -13.56
C VAL A 479 -15.36 25.19 -12.44
N CYS A 480 -16.42 25.95 -12.75
CA CYS A 480 -17.23 26.61 -11.72
C CYS A 480 -17.94 25.61 -10.81
N LEU A 481 -18.45 24.49 -11.34
CA LEU A 481 -19.09 23.44 -10.54
C LEU A 481 -18.06 22.69 -9.66
N CYS A 482 -16.86 22.39 -10.19
CA CYS A 482 -15.76 21.79 -9.43
C CYS A 482 -15.28 22.69 -8.30
N LEU A 483 -15.11 23.98 -8.55
CA LEU A 483 -14.67 24.95 -7.54
C LEU A 483 -15.72 25.10 -6.43
N PHE A 484 -17.01 25.09 -6.77
CA PHE A 484 -18.09 25.16 -5.78
C PHE A 484 -18.15 23.90 -4.88
N LEU A 485 -17.91 22.71 -5.43
CA LEU A 485 -17.89 21.44 -4.68
C LEU A 485 -16.60 21.23 -3.86
N CYS A 486 -15.44 21.69 -4.35
CA CYS A 486 -14.16 21.59 -3.63
C CYS A 486 -14.05 22.60 -2.47
N LEU A 487 -14.87 23.65 -2.45
CA LEU A 487 -14.90 24.61 -1.34
C LEU A 487 -15.78 24.16 -0.17
N SER A 488 -16.69 23.20 -0.39
CA SER A 488 -17.59 22.66 0.64
C SER A 488 -17.02 21.47 1.41
N GLU A 489 -16.05 20.74 0.87
CA GLU A 489 -15.37 19.64 1.54
C GLU A 489 -13.85 19.81 1.43
N VAL A 490 -13.12 19.66 2.54
CA VAL A 490 -11.65 19.81 2.63
C VAL A 490 -10.88 18.73 1.82
N SER A 491 -11.59 17.83 1.13
CA SER A 491 -11.02 16.76 0.34
C SER A 491 -11.50 16.83 -1.12
N CYS A 492 -10.56 16.86 -2.07
CA CYS A 492 -10.82 16.83 -3.52
C CYS A 492 -11.34 15.47 -4.05
N LEU A 493 -12.01 14.67 -3.21
CA LEU A 493 -12.39 13.28 -3.49
C LEU A 493 -13.65 13.14 -4.34
N LEU A 494 -14.53 14.15 -4.39
CA LEU A 494 -15.73 14.13 -5.25
C LEU A 494 -15.43 14.76 -6.62
N ARG A 495 -14.93 13.96 -7.56
CA ARG A 495 -14.67 14.40 -8.95
C ARG A 495 -15.93 14.25 -9.82
N PRO A 496 -16.43 15.31 -10.49
CA PRO A 496 -17.37 15.12 -11.59
C PRO A 496 -16.67 14.38 -12.75
N PRO A 497 -17.40 13.57 -13.53
CA PRO A 497 -16.84 12.70 -14.58
C PRO A 497 -16.17 13.46 -15.75
N GLN A 498 -16.07 14.79 -15.70
CA GLN A 498 -15.54 15.63 -16.77
C GLN A 498 -14.19 16.29 -16.41
N ALA A 499 -13.72 16.20 -15.15
CA ALA A 499 -12.45 16.76 -14.73
C ALA A 499 -11.26 15.82 -15.04
N TYR A 500 -10.07 16.39 -15.29
CA TYR A 500 -8.83 15.65 -15.49
C TYR A 500 -8.36 15.01 -14.17
N PRO A 501 -7.78 13.80 -14.20
CA PRO A 501 -7.34 13.14 -12.97
C PRO A 501 -6.10 13.80 -12.38
N SER A 502 -6.07 13.98 -11.05
CA SER A 502 -4.94 14.57 -10.33
C SER A 502 -4.90 14.10 -8.89
N LEU A 503 -3.67 13.96 -8.37
CA LEU A 503 -3.39 13.74 -6.94
C LEU A 503 -2.89 15.02 -6.24
N LYS A 504 -2.78 16.13 -6.98
CA LYS A 504 -2.28 17.40 -6.45
C LYS A 504 -3.24 17.99 -5.40
N PRO A 505 -2.72 18.55 -4.30
CA PRO A 505 -3.50 19.39 -3.38
C PRO A 505 -4.21 20.55 -4.10
N LEU A 506 -5.28 21.08 -3.50
CA LEU A 506 -6.16 22.09 -4.11
C LEU A 506 -5.40 23.30 -4.68
N ALA A 507 -4.43 23.86 -3.94
CA ALA A 507 -3.68 25.04 -4.39
C ALA A 507 -2.83 24.74 -5.64
N SER A 508 -2.10 23.63 -5.64
CA SER A 508 -1.31 23.15 -6.79
C SER A 508 -2.19 22.74 -7.97
N TRP A 509 -3.35 22.12 -7.71
CA TRP A 509 -4.32 21.75 -8.72
C TRP A 509 -4.90 22.98 -9.43
N THR A 510 -5.25 24.04 -8.69
CA THR A 510 -5.77 25.29 -9.27
C THR A 510 -4.74 25.95 -10.18
N ARG A 511 -3.46 25.99 -9.77
CA ARG A 511 -2.38 26.51 -10.64
C ARG A 511 -2.20 25.66 -11.91
N ASP A 512 -2.25 24.34 -11.79
CA ASP A 512 -2.17 23.40 -12.92
C ASP A 512 -3.34 23.61 -13.89
N LEU A 513 -4.55 23.80 -13.37
CA LEU A 513 -5.74 24.11 -14.16
C LEU A 513 -5.60 25.43 -14.94
N CYS A 514 -5.10 26.49 -14.31
CA CYS A 514 -4.85 27.77 -15.00
C CYS A 514 -3.90 27.60 -16.19
N GLN A 515 -2.81 26.85 -16.01
CA GLN A 515 -1.84 26.57 -17.08
C GLN A 515 -2.45 25.75 -18.23
N ARG A 516 -3.34 24.80 -17.92
CA ARG A 516 -4.06 24.02 -18.94
C ARG A 516 -4.95 24.92 -19.80
N VAL A 517 -5.75 25.76 -19.16
CA VAL A 517 -6.65 26.69 -19.85
C VAL A 517 -5.84 27.62 -20.74
N GLU A 518 -4.74 28.19 -20.22
CA GLU A 518 -3.88 29.08 -20.98
C GLU A 518 -3.31 28.42 -22.25
N GLN A 519 -2.86 27.17 -22.18
CA GLN A 519 -2.38 26.44 -23.35
C GLN A 519 -3.45 26.34 -24.44
N PHE A 520 -4.68 25.95 -24.10
CA PHE A 520 -5.75 25.77 -25.08
C PHE A 520 -6.28 27.10 -25.61
N VAL A 521 -6.30 28.15 -24.79
CA VAL A 521 -6.65 29.51 -25.25
C VAL A 521 -5.64 29.98 -26.29
N ARG A 522 -4.34 29.88 -26.02
CA ARG A 522 -3.28 30.26 -26.97
C ARG A 522 -3.36 29.46 -28.28
N TRP A 523 -3.65 28.15 -28.20
CA TRP A 523 -3.81 27.33 -29.39
C TRP A 523 -5.06 27.75 -30.20
N ALA A 524 -6.18 28.00 -29.53
CA ALA A 524 -7.41 28.45 -30.19
C ALA A 524 -7.26 29.82 -30.87
N GLU A 525 -6.56 30.75 -30.23
CA GLU A 525 -6.32 32.10 -30.78
C GLU A 525 -5.38 32.12 -31.99
N THR A 526 -4.33 31.30 -31.95
CA THR A 526 -3.34 31.27 -33.03
C THR A 526 -3.77 30.43 -34.22
N ALA A 527 -4.72 29.49 -34.04
CA ALA A 527 -5.11 28.47 -35.01
C ALA A 527 -3.95 27.60 -35.55
N HIS A 528 -2.76 27.69 -34.94
CA HIS A 528 -1.59 26.91 -35.29
C HIS A 528 -1.28 25.94 -34.15
N PRO A 529 -1.01 24.65 -34.43
CA PRO A 529 -0.65 23.69 -33.40
C PRO A 529 0.64 24.11 -32.68
N PRO A 530 0.72 23.96 -31.34
CA PRO A 530 1.97 24.17 -30.60
C PRO A 530 3.11 23.34 -31.18
N THR A 531 4.32 23.89 -31.22
CA THR A 531 5.54 23.12 -31.52
C THR A 531 5.83 22.08 -30.44
N LEU A 532 5.44 22.37 -29.19
CA LEU A 532 5.71 21.58 -28.01
C LEU A 532 4.43 21.36 -27.20
N PHE A 533 3.95 20.13 -27.17
CA PHE A 533 2.74 19.75 -26.46
C PHE A 533 3.04 19.37 -25.02
N TRP A 534 2.25 19.92 -24.09
CA TRP A 534 2.20 19.41 -22.72
C TRP A 534 1.16 18.29 -22.67
N LEU A 535 1.61 17.04 -22.78
CA LEU A 535 0.71 15.89 -22.89
C LEU A 535 -0.22 15.76 -21.68
N SER A 536 0.30 16.05 -20.49
CA SER A 536 -0.50 15.97 -19.28
C SER A 536 -1.54 17.07 -19.17
N GLY A 537 -1.44 18.14 -19.98
CA GLY A 537 -2.46 19.19 -20.04
C GLY A 537 -3.79 18.74 -20.64
N PHE A 538 -3.80 17.65 -21.42
CA PHE A 538 -5.02 17.08 -21.98
C PHE A 538 -5.83 16.31 -20.90
N THR A 539 -7.15 16.44 -20.95
CA THR A 539 -8.06 15.60 -20.14
C THR A 539 -7.98 14.15 -20.56
N PHE A 540 -7.90 13.89 -21.88
CA PHE A 540 -7.81 12.56 -22.47
C PHE A 540 -6.61 12.49 -23.43
N PRO A 541 -5.39 12.26 -22.91
CA PRO A 541 -4.17 12.24 -23.73
C PRO A 541 -4.14 11.10 -24.75
N THR A 542 -4.78 9.98 -24.47
CA THR A 542 -4.89 8.82 -25.36
C THR A 542 -5.54 9.18 -26.71
N GLY A 543 -6.58 10.02 -26.70
CA GLY A 543 -7.24 10.49 -27.91
C GLY A 543 -6.32 11.35 -28.78
N PHE A 544 -5.54 12.22 -28.16
CA PHE A 544 -4.52 13.01 -28.86
C PHE A 544 -3.44 12.12 -29.48
N LEU A 545 -2.87 11.18 -28.72
CA LEU A 545 -1.86 10.26 -29.23
C LEU A 545 -2.39 9.39 -30.36
N THR A 546 -3.63 8.91 -30.25
CA THR A 546 -4.30 8.14 -31.32
C THR A 546 -4.42 8.98 -32.60
N ALA A 547 -4.77 10.26 -32.49
CA ALA A 547 -4.84 11.15 -33.65
C ALA A 547 -3.46 11.36 -34.30
N VAL A 548 -2.39 11.48 -33.49
CA VAL A 548 -1.02 11.58 -33.99
C VAL A 548 -0.62 10.32 -34.76
N LEU A 549 -0.89 9.13 -34.18
CA LEU A 549 -0.61 7.85 -34.82
C LEU A 549 -1.39 7.69 -36.13
N GLN A 550 -2.68 8.05 -36.15
CA GLN A 550 -3.50 8.01 -37.35
C GLN A 550 -3.00 8.97 -38.43
N SER A 551 -2.58 10.18 -38.06
CA SER A 551 -2.03 11.16 -38.99
C SER A 551 -0.72 10.66 -39.61
N SER A 552 0.19 10.14 -38.80
CA SER A 552 1.46 9.57 -39.30
C SER A 552 1.24 8.33 -40.17
N ALA A 553 0.34 7.43 -39.78
CA ALA A 553 -0.03 6.25 -40.57
C ALA A 553 -0.59 6.62 -41.96
N ARG A 554 -1.42 7.67 -42.05
CA ARG A 554 -1.94 8.21 -43.32
C ARG A 554 -0.83 8.80 -44.18
N GLN A 555 0.14 9.50 -43.58
CA GLN A 555 1.27 10.10 -44.30
C GLN A 555 2.21 9.04 -44.87
N HIS A 556 2.45 7.95 -44.14
CA HIS A 556 3.36 6.86 -44.55
C HIS A 556 2.65 5.71 -45.27
N ASN A 557 1.33 5.80 -45.46
CA ASN A 557 0.49 4.78 -46.08
C ASN A 557 0.65 3.38 -45.45
N VAL A 558 0.75 3.33 -44.13
CA VAL A 558 0.86 2.10 -43.31
C VAL A 558 -0.35 1.95 -42.40
N ARG A 559 -0.56 0.75 -41.86
CA ARG A 559 -1.60 0.54 -40.82
C ARG A 559 -1.18 1.27 -39.54
N PRO A 560 -2.11 1.83 -38.76
CA PRO A 560 -1.76 2.38 -37.45
C PRO A 560 -1.13 1.29 -36.58
N HIS A 561 0.14 1.47 -36.21
CA HIS A 561 0.87 0.59 -35.29
C HIS A 561 0.61 1.00 -33.83
N THR A 562 0.69 0.06 -32.90
CA THR A 562 0.46 0.29 -31.46
C THR A 562 1.69 0.82 -30.70
N HIS A 563 2.87 0.77 -31.33
CA HIS A 563 4.15 1.05 -30.67
C HIS A 563 4.75 2.39 -31.11
N THR A 564 5.32 3.13 -30.15
CA THR A 564 5.90 4.47 -30.34
C THR A 564 7.36 4.47 -29.89
N GLU A 565 8.25 4.88 -30.78
CA GLU A 565 9.66 5.10 -30.47
C GLU A 565 9.93 6.56 -30.13
N LEU A 566 10.83 6.72 -29.16
CA LEU A 566 11.46 7.97 -28.76
C LEU A 566 12.86 8.05 -29.37
N VAL A 567 13.13 9.01 -30.27
CA VAL A 567 14.52 9.42 -30.57
C VAL A 567 14.62 10.90 -30.97
N LYS A 568 14.87 11.76 -29.97
CA LYS A 568 15.94 12.78 -29.87
C LYS A 568 15.53 13.87 -28.88
N SER A 569 16.35 14.07 -27.85
CA SER A 569 16.37 15.31 -27.08
C SER A 569 16.88 16.41 -28.02
N LEU A 570 15.98 17.26 -28.52
CA LEU A 570 16.36 18.47 -29.22
C LEU A 570 16.21 19.65 -28.24
N ASP A 571 17.29 20.40 -28.03
CA ASP A 571 17.27 21.62 -27.22
C ASP A 571 16.33 22.69 -27.81
N THR A 572 16.06 22.61 -29.11
CA THR A 572 15.13 23.49 -29.85
C THR A 572 14.19 22.66 -30.74
N PRO A 573 12.93 22.42 -30.32
CA PRO A 573 11.96 21.71 -31.16
C PRO A 573 11.52 22.61 -32.31
N THR A 574 11.91 22.27 -33.54
CA THR A 574 11.33 22.83 -34.78
C THR A 574 10.10 22.01 -35.18
N HIS A 575 9.10 22.63 -35.82
CA HIS A 575 7.92 21.89 -36.31
C HIS A 575 8.33 20.62 -37.09
N SER A 576 7.92 19.46 -36.59
CA SER A 576 8.14 18.19 -37.29
C SER A 576 6.99 17.93 -38.26
N ARG A 577 7.31 17.40 -39.44
CA ARG A 577 6.30 16.89 -40.38
C ARG A 577 5.69 15.56 -39.94
N ASP A 578 6.41 14.81 -39.11
CA ASP A 578 6.04 13.48 -38.62
C ASP A 578 6.22 13.40 -37.09
N GLY A 579 5.17 12.94 -36.38
CA GLY A 579 5.13 12.91 -34.91
C GLY A 579 4.99 14.28 -34.24
N VAL A 580 5.07 14.29 -32.91
CA VAL A 580 4.91 15.50 -32.08
C VAL A 580 5.96 15.58 -30.99
N PHE A 581 6.34 16.79 -30.57
CA PHE A 581 7.21 16.98 -29.42
C PHE A 581 6.39 17.12 -28.14
N ILE A 582 6.77 16.38 -27.10
CA ILE A 582 6.09 16.31 -25.82
C ILE A 582 7.03 16.76 -24.70
N ARG A 583 6.52 17.62 -23.82
CA ARG A 583 7.21 18.04 -22.57
C ARG A 583 6.45 17.62 -21.32
N GLY A 584 7.14 17.70 -20.19
CA GLY A 584 6.54 17.57 -18.87
C GLY A 584 6.29 16.13 -18.48
N LEU A 585 7.13 15.21 -18.95
CA LEU A 585 7.17 13.84 -18.46
C LEU A 585 8.29 13.67 -17.44
N TYR A 586 8.06 12.75 -16.53
CA TYR A 586 8.96 12.41 -15.44
C TYR A 586 9.23 10.92 -15.47
N LEU A 587 10.43 10.51 -15.08
CA LEU A 587 10.85 9.12 -15.00
C LEU A 587 10.94 8.71 -13.54
N GLU A 588 10.30 7.62 -13.18
CA GLU A 588 10.34 7.00 -11.85
C GLU A 588 11.06 5.65 -11.96
N GLY A 589 11.80 5.26 -10.91
CA GLY A 589 12.54 3.99 -10.89
C GLY A 589 13.80 3.95 -11.78
N ALA A 590 14.17 5.07 -12.40
CA ALA A 590 15.41 5.23 -13.17
C ALA A 590 15.81 6.72 -13.30
N GLY A 591 17.06 6.96 -13.66
CA GLY A 591 17.58 8.24 -14.13
C GLY A 591 17.69 8.28 -15.66
N TRP A 592 18.00 9.46 -16.19
CA TRP A 592 18.17 9.68 -17.63
C TRP A 592 19.54 10.26 -17.96
N ASP A 593 20.30 9.58 -18.81
CA ASP A 593 21.52 10.14 -19.39
C ASP A 593 21.19 10.93 -20.65
N LYS A 594 21.29 12.26 -20.53
CA LYS A 594 21.04 13.18 -21.65
C LYS A 594 22.02 12.98 -22.81
N LYS A 595 23.28 12.60 -22.53
CA LYS A 595 24.31 12.48 -23.58
C LYS A 595 24.03 11.28 -24.48
N ASN A 596 23.74 10.13 -23.88
CA ASN A 596 23.50 8.89 -24.60
C ASN A 596 22.02 8.64 -24.92
N SER A 597 21.11 9.46 -24.38
CA SER A 597 19.65 9.32 -24.52
C SER A 597 19.16 7.93 -24.11
N CYS A 598 19.59 7.49 -22.92
CA CYS A 598 19.26 6.17 -22.38
C CYS A 598 19.01 6.20 -20.87
N LEU A 599 18.43 5.11 -20.38
CA LEU A 599 18.20 4.87 -18.96
C LEU A 599 19.51 4.60 -18.22
N VAL A 600 19.61 5.15 -17.02
CA VAL A 600 20.70 4.94 -16.06
C VAL A 600 20.13 4.82 -14.65
N GLU A 601 20.93 4.35 -13.69
CA GLU A 601 20.48 4.32 -12.30
C GLU A 601 20.21 5.73 -11.76
N ALA A 602 19.16 5.85 -10.94
CA ALA A 602 18.81 7.11 -10.32
C ALA A 602 19.87 7.50 -9.28
N LYS A 603 20.12 8.80 -9.11
CA LYS A 603 20.98 9.26 -8.01
C LYS A 603 20.30 8.97 -6.66
N PRO A 604 21.04 8.76 -5.56
CA PRO A 604 20.45 8.66 -4.24
C PRO A 604 19.53 9.86 -3.93
N MET A 605 18.36 9.60 -3.34
CA MET A 605 17.31 10.60 -3.05
C MET A 605 16.62 11.23 -4.28
N GLN A 606 17.01 10.84 -5.50
CA GLN A 606 16.28 11.22 -6.72
C GLN A 606 15.14 10.22 -6.97
N LEU A 607 13.98 10.46 -6.34
CA LEU A 607 12.80 9.60 -6.49
C LEU A 607 12.21 9.68 -7.90
N VAL A 608 12.30 10.86 -8.51
CA VAL A 608 11.78 11.16 -9.85
C VAL A 608 12.81 11.97 -10.62
N CYS A 609 12.98 11.67 -11.91
CA CYS A 609 13.88 12.36 -12.83
C CYS A 609 13.08 13.03 -13.95
N PRO A 610 13.07 14.36 -14.09
CA PRO A 610 12.47 15.01 -15.25
C PRO A 610 13.24 14.59 -16.50
N ILE A 611 12.51 14.16 -17.53
CA ILE A 611 13.12 13.77 -18.81
C ILE A 611 13.04 14.93 -19.81
N PRO A 612 14.01 15.02 -20.74
CA PRO A 612 13.97 16.06 -21.76
C PRO A 612 12.75 15.93 -22.66
N THR A 613 12.51 16.96 -23.48
CA THR A 613 11.49 16.92 -24.53
C THR A 613 11.65 15.68 -25.40
N ILE A 614 10.54 14.98 -25.59
CA ILE A 614 10.47 13.74 -26.36
C ILE A 614 9.87 14.01 -27.71
N HIS A 615 10.50 13.49 -28.76
CA HIS A 615 9.84 13.32 -30.06
C HIS A 615 9.06 12.01 -30.07
N PHE A 616 7.73 12.12 -30.14
CA PHE A 616 6.79 11.00 -30.16
C PHE A 616 6.44 10.65 -31.61
N LYS A 617 6.93 9.50 -32.10
CA LYS A 617 6.69 9.00 -33.47
C LYS A 617 6.48 7.47 -33.49
N PRO A 618 5.65 6.93 -34.39
CA PRO A 618 5.43 5.48 -34.49
C PRO A 618 6.64 4.78 -35.13
N VAL A 619 7.30 3.86 -34.40
CA VAL A 619 8.35 2.97 -34.93
C VAL A 619 8.34 1.66 -34.15
N GLU A 620 8.74 0.56 -34.78
CA GLU A 620 8.94 -0.75 -34.13
C GLU A 620 10.43 -0.95 -33.80
N ASN A 621 10.77 -1.05 -32.51
CA ASN A 621 12.14 -1.31 -32.07
C ASN A 621 12.19 -2.25 -30.86
N ARG A 622 13.26 -3.04 -30.72
CA ARG A 622 13.44 -3.99 -29.60
C ARG A 622 14.12 -3.31 -28.40
N MET A 623 13.47 -2.29 -27.85
CA MET A 623 13.95 -1.54 -26.67
C MET A 623 13.13 -1.86 -25.42
N TYR A 624 13.44 -1.20 -24.29
CA TYR A 624 12.60 -1.32 -23.10
C TYR A 624 11.29 -0.57 -23.33
N LEU A 625 10.19 -1.31 -23.46
CA LEU A 625 8.85 -0.74 -23.48
C LEU A 625 8.50 -0.22 -22.08
N CYS A 626 8.68 1.08 -21.87
CA CYS A 626 8.42 1.77 -20.62
C CYS A 626 6.94 2.17 -20.54
N PRO A 627 6.19 1.76 -19.51
CA PRO A 627 4.82 2.21 -19.34
C PRO A 627 4.77 3.69 -18.97
N CYS A 628 3.85 4.44 -19.59
CA CYS A 628 3.56 5.83 -19.24
C CYS A 628 2.20 5.92 -18.55
N TYR A 629 2.19 6.43 -17.32
CA TYR A 629 1.01 6.64 -16.49
C TYR A 629 0.68 8.12 -16.34
N TYR A 630 -0.59 8.42 -16.10
CA TYR A 630 -1.03 9.79 -15.89
C TYR A 630 -0.51 10.36 -14.56
N PHE A 631 -0.54 9.55 -13.50
CA PHE A 631 -0.10 9.88 -12.14
C PHE A 631 0.52 8.65 -11.44
N PRO A 632 1.24 8.82 -10.32
CA PRO A 632 2.01 7.74 -9.67
C PRO A 632 1.22 6.51 -9.21
N VAL A 633 -0.08 6.65 -8.95
CA VAL A 633 -0.98 5.51 -8.65
C VAL A 633 -1.31 4.80 -9.96
N ARG A 634 -0.64 3.67 -10.21
CA ARG A 634 -0.60 3.00 -11.52
C ARG A 634 -1.85 2.18 -11.83
N SER A 635 -2.49 1.64 -10.79
CA SER A 635 -3.80 0.97 -10.89
C SER A 635 -4.91 1.88 -11.42
N GLY A 636 -4.75 3.20 -11.30
CA GLY A 636 -5.84 4.15 -11.52
C GLY A 636 -6.81 4.23 -10.35
N ASP A 637 -7.92 4.96 -10.55
CA ASP A 637 -8.93 5.27 -9.54
C ASP A 637 -10.34 5.24 -10.17
N GLY A 638 -11.30 4.60 -9.50
CA GLY A 638 -12.73 4.67 -9.84
C GLY A 638 -13.09 4.36 -11.29
N GLY A 639 -12.48 3.33 -11.91
CA GLY A 639 -12.75 2.93 -13.29
C GLY A 639 -12.03 3.74 -14.37
N ARG A 640 -11.08 4.61 -14.00
CA ARG A 640 -10.19 5.31 -14.94
C ARG A 640 -8.80 4.71 -14.91
N PRO A 641 -8.32 4.08 -15.99
CA PRO A 641 -6.95 3.56 -16.04
C PRO A 641 -5.95 4.72 -15.97
N SER A 642 -4.89 4.55 -15.18
CA SER A 642 -3.78 5.51 -15.15
C SER A 642 -2.85 5.31 -16.34
N PHE A 643 -2.76 4.09 -16.88
CA PHE A 643 -1.94 3.78 -18.06
C PHE A 643 -2.41 4.55 -19.29
N VAL A 644 -1.48 5.19 -19.98
CA VAL A 644 -1.74 6.02 -21.17
C VAL A 644 -1.16 5.38 -22.41
N VAL A 645 0.13 5.04 -22.41
CA VAL A 645 0.83 4.51 -23.58
C VAL A 645 2.14 3.83 -23.19
N GLY A 646 2.60 2.85 -23.97
CA GLY A 646 3.95 2.31 -23.87
C GLY A 646 4.93 3.13 -24.71
N VAL A 647 6.09 3.47 -24.16
CA VAL A 647 7.13 4.27 -24.82
C VAL A 647 8.43 3.48 -24.85
N ASP A 648 9.00 3.29 -26.03
CA ASP A 648 10.27 2.59 -26.16
C ASP A 648 11.44 3.47 -25.72
N LEU A 649 12.15 3.04 -24.66
CA LEU A 649 13.33 3.71 -24.10
C LEU A 649 14.57 2.84 -24.25
N LYS A 650 15.71 3.46 -24.61
CA LYS A 650 16.99 2.78 -24.63
C LYS A 650 17.39 2.33 -23.22
N SER A 651 17.63 1.03 -23.05
CA SER A 651 17.96 0.42 -21.75
C SER A 651 19.36 0.80 -21.22
N GLY A 652 20.23 1.37 -22.05
CA GLY A 652 21.57 1.77 -21.65
C GLY A 652 22.50 0.56 -21.48
N ALA A 653 23.28 0.54 -20.39
CA ALA A 653 24.31 -0.47 -20.14
C ALA A 653 23.77 -1.81 -19.61
N VAL A 654 22.51 -1.86 -19.19
CA VAL A 654 21.87 -3.04 -18.58
C VAL A 654 20.72 -3.54 -19.46
N PRO A 655 20.37 -4.84 -19.39
CA PRO A 655 19.25 -5.40 -20.15
C PRO A 655 17.92 -4.79 -19.71
N PHE A 656 16.91 -4.86 -20.57
CA PHE A 656 15.60 -4.27 -20.29
C PHE A 656 14.89 -4.92 -19.08
N ASP A 657 15.19 -6.17 -18.75
CA ASP A 657 14.65 -6.89 -17.57
C ASP A 657 15.05 -6.23 -16.25
N HIS A 658 16.18 -5.54 -16.23
CA HIS A 658 16.61 -4.73 -15.10
C HIS A 658 15.57 -3.64 -14.79
N TRP A 659 15.13 -2.91 -15.82
CA TRP A 659 14.15 -1.83 -15.68
C TRP A 659 12.73 -2.33 -15.39
N ILE A 660 12.41 -3.57 -15.78
CA ILE A 660 11.17 -4.23 -15.32
C ILE A 660 11.20 -4.41 -13.80
N LYS A 661 12.28 -4.97 -13.25
CA LYS A 661 12.43 -5.22 -11.80
C LYS A 661 12.51 -3.92 -10.97
N ARG A 662 13.09 -2.86 -11.55
CA ARG A 662 13.09 -1.50 -10.97
C ARG A 662 11.71 -0.84 -10.97
N GLY A 663 10.74 -1.40 -11.68
CA GLY A 663 9.41 -0.80 -11.85
C GLY A 663 9.48 0.52 -12.61
N THR A 664 10.43 0.69 -13.53
CA THR A 664 10.65 1.96 -14.23
C THR A 664 9.41 2.38 -15.03
N ALA A 665 9.01 3.63 -14.89
CA ALA A 665 7.84 4.15 -15.58
C ALA A 665 7.96 5.64 -15.89
N LEU A 666 7.23 6.08 -16.92
CA LEU A 666 7.00 7.50 -17.18
C LEU A 666 5.74 7.96 -16.45
N LEU A 667 5.80 9.16 -15.89
CA LEU A 667 4.70 9.84 -15.21
C LEU A 667 4.44 11.17 -15.90
N MET A 668 3.17 11.44 -16.19
CA MET A 668 2.72 12.67 -16.83
C MET A 668 2.45 13.81 -15.83
N SER A 669 2.09 13.44 -14.60
CA SER A 669 1.86 14.34 -13.48
C SER A 669 2.41 13.71 -12.21
N LEU A 670 2.90 14.55 -11.30
CA LEU A 670 3.27 14.17 -9.94
C LEU A 670 2.11 14.48 -8.97
N ASP A 671 2.24 13.97 -7.76
CA ASP A 671 1.30 14.15 -6.64
C ASP A 671 1.50 15.48 -5.88
N ASN A 672 2.59 16.22 -6.14
CA ASN A 672 2.95 17.47 -5.47
C ASN A 672 3.26 18.60 -6.45
#